data_AF-A0A9E2NL01-F1
#
_entry.id   AF-A0A9E2NL01-F1
#
_cell.length_a   1.000
_cell.length_b   1.000
_cell.length_c   1.000
_cell.angle_alpha   90.00
_cell.angle_beta   90.00
_cell.angle_gamma   90.00
#
_symmetry.space_group_name_H-M   'P 1'
#
loop_
_entity.id
_entity.type
_entity.pdbx_description
1 polymer ?
#
loop_
_entity_poly.entity_id
_entity_poly.type
_entity_poly.pdbx_seq_one_letter_code
_entity_poly.pdbx_strand_id
1 'polypeptide(L)'
;MTRTRTGARPGRDSAWARISPRAQTEVTPDVPGIERPADLTAEWLTAAIGAGRVVSFEVERIGTGQMSECYRVRLTYGSGQGPASVVLKVAASDPTSRQTGHALGLYEREVRFYSDLAPGLDGPIAQCFHASYDPQTGVFALLLDDAAPAEVGDEIRGASVADATRALTYLGRLHGPLVGSSALGAAPWLNSASPMNQALLSQLFTGFVDRYAAEITPEQRAVCERLVESFDAYVAAEAAADRPRGLVHGDYRLDNMLFGRPGALRDLTVVDWQTVTWGPALTDLAYFLGCALPVADRRAHYDELLGAYHAGLGANPPLTLDEVRDGVRRQSFFGVMMAIVSSMLVERTERGDRMFLTMLERHTSHVLDTGALDALPVAAHRALQPDPAEERAHRPGDEPLWSESWYWDFVDLDQGLGGWVRLGLIPGQSHAWINALICGPAMPTVALLDFHAPLPEDPHHVRSGDIDLRHGAVVPLHTYRVEVSGPAQAFDDPAALLRGEPGRPARLSLDLTWTTTGTPYAYRITSRYEIPCEVSGTVTVDGRDFAVRSVVGQRDHSNGVRDWWAMDWVWSALHLDDGTHLHGVDLRIADLPPVSVGYIQQPGASVVETTAVDARATFADNGLPLTTTLCMQPGDLEVDVAVQGHAPVRLVAPDGRVSFFPRAWATITTADGRRGVGWLEWNRNQ
;
A
#
# COMPACT_ATOMS: atom_id res chain seq x y z
N MET A 1 33.03 40.03 -37.04
CA MET A 1 31.72 39.46 -37.39
C MET A 1 31.95 38.03 -37.86
N THR A 2 31.81 37.07 -36.96
CA THR A 2 31.98 35.65 -37.28
C THR A 2 30.96 34.90 -36.44
N ARG A 3 29.79 34.62 -37.05
CA ARG A 3 28.70 33.86 -36.44
C ARG A 3 29.08 32.38 -36.45
N THR A 4 29.26 31.82 -35.27
CA THR A 4 29.27 30.37 -35.03
C THR A 4 27.85 29.83 -35.18
N ARG A 5 27.67 28.90 -36.13
CA ARG A 5 26.46 28.09 -36.31
C ARG A 5 26.44 27.03 -35.21
N THR A 6 25.53 27.14 -34.25
CA THR A 6 25.15 26.03 -33.37
C THR A 6 24.27 25.07 -34.18
N GLY A 7 24.78 23.87 -34.45
CA GLY A 7 24.00 22.79 -35.03
C GLY A 7 23.04 22.23 -33.98
N ALA A 8 21.74 22.46 -34.16
CA ALA A 8 20.72 21.77 -33.40
C ALA A 8 20.74 20.28 -33.74
N ARG A 9 20.84 19.42 -32.72
CA ARG A 9 20.61 17.97 -32.86
C ARG A 9 19.15 17.75 -33.29
N PRO A 10 18.84 16.87 -34.26
CA PRO A 10 17.46 16.55 -34.59
C PRO A 10 16.75 15.93 -33.38
N GLY A 11 15.51 16.38 -33.11
CA GLY A 11 14.75 16.05 -31.90
C GLY A 11 14.34 14.58 -31.80
N ARG A 12 14.52 14.02 -30.60
CA ARG A 12 14.13 12.65 -30.20
C ARG A 12 12.61 12.44 -30.23
N ASP A 13 11.82 13.52 -30.24
CA ASP A 13 10.36 13.52 -30.43
C ASP A 13 9.89 12.93 -31.77
N SER A 14 10.81 12.74 -32.72
CA SER A 14 10.53 12.13 -34.02
C SER A 14 10.29 10.60 -33.97
N ALA A 15 10.67 9.92 -32.88
CA ALA A 15 10.39 8.49 -32.69
C ALA A 15 8.89 8.26 -32.42
N TRP A 16 8.26 9.08 -31.56
CA TRP A 16 6.81 9.01 -31.34
C TRP A 16 6.02 9.38 -32.59
N ALA A 17 6.48 10.35 -33.39
CA ALA A 17 5.83 10.67 -34.67
C ALA A 17 5.85 9.50 -35.68
N ARG A 18 6.75 8.51 -35.51
CA ARG A 18 6.78 7.25 -36.28
C ARG A 18 5.96 6.12 -35.65
N ILE A 19 5.70 6.20 -34.35
CA ILE A 19 4.96 5.22 -33.53
C ILE A 19 3.49 5.67 -33.31
N SER A 20 3.15 6.93 -33.63
CA SER A 20 1.81 7.48 -33.54
C SER A 20 0.80 6.65 -34.34
N PRO A 21 -0.45 6.52 -33.85
CA PRO A 21 -1.43 5.65 -34.47
C PRO A 21 -1.70 6.11 -35.90
N ARG A 22 -1.79 5.17 -36.85
CA ARG A 22 -2.68 5.40 -37.98
C ARG A 22 -4.05 5.73 -37.39
N ALA A 23 -4.63 6.86 -37.83
CA ALA A 23 -6.01 7.22 -37.51
C ALA A 23 -6.89 5.98 -37.61
N GLN A 24 -7.72 5.77 -36.59
CA GLN A 24 -8.73 4.69 -36.49
C GLN A 24 -9.17 4.25 -37.88
N THR A 25 -8.67 3.11 -38.34
CA THR A 25 -9.31 2.40 -39.44
C THR A 25 -10.73 2.08 -38.96
N GLU A 26 -11.70 2.56 -39.74
CA GLU A 26 -13.14 2.40 -39.52
C GLU A 26 -13.47 1.03 -38.93
N VAL A 27 -14.29 1.07 -37.87
CA VAL A 27 -14.94 -0.10 -37.28
C VAL A 27 -15.59 -0.91 -38.40
N THR A 28 -15.02 -2.07 -38.67
CA THR A 28 -15.70 -3.10 -39.46
C THR A 28 -16.86 -3.66 -38.63
N PRO A 29 -17.99 -4.01 -39.25
CA PRO A 29 -19.24 -4.21 -38.54
C PRO A 29 -19.21 -5.45 -37.62
N ASP A 30 -19.63 -5.23 -36.38
CA ASP A 30 -20.33 -6.14 -35.46
C ASP A 30 -19.96 -7.64 -35.54
N VAL A 31 -18.69 -7.96 -35.33
CA VAL A 31 -18.29 -9.32 -34.97
C VAL A 31 -18.35 -9.42 -33.44
N PRO A 32 -19.14 -10.34 -32.85
CA PRO A 32 -19.16 -10.54 -31.42
C PRO A 32 -17.73 -10.81 -30.90
N GLY A 33 -17.38 -10.19 -29.78
CA GLY A 33 -16.04 -10.30 -29.19
C GLY A 33 -15.64 -11.75 -28.94
N ILE A 34 -14.37 -12.10 -29.23
CA ILE A 34 -13.83 -13.41 -28.91
C ILE A 34 -13.57 -13.46 -27.41
N GLU A 35 -14.39 -14.22 -26.68
CA GLU A 35 -14.23 -14.41 -25.23
C GLU A 35 -13.54 -15.74 -24.91
N ARG A 36 -13.76 -16.75 -25.74
CA ARG A 36 -13.29 -18.12 -25.55
C ARG A 36 -13.00 -18.78 -26.89
N PRO A 37 -12.24 -19.89 -26.90
CA PRO A 37 -11.87 -20.54 -28.15
C PRO A 37 -13.06 -21.03 -28.99
N ALA A 38 -14.20 -21.33 -28.36
CA ALA A 38 -15.42 -21.76 -29.03
C ALA A 38 -16.05 -20.67 -29.92
N ASP A 39 -15.66 -19.40 -29.72
CA ASP A 39 -16.17 -18.29 -30.51
C ASP A 39 -15.36 -18.11 -31.81
N LEU A 40 -14.21 -18.80 -31.96
CA LEU A 40 -13.41 -18.77 -33.18
C LEU A 40 -14.14 -19.41 -34.36
N THR A 41 -13.99 -18.81 -35.54
CA THR A 41 -14.43 -19.40 -36.82
C THR A 41 -13.31 -19.34 -37.84
N ALA A 42 -13.35 -20.23 -38.85
CA ALA A 42 -12.36 -20.24 -39.93
C ALA A 42 -12.41 -18.95 -40.77
N GLU A 43 -13.60 -18.36 -40.91
CA GLU A 43 -13.82 -17.08 -41.59
C GLU A 43 -13.15 -15.94 -40.81
N TRP A 44 -13.34 -15.90 -39.50
CA TRP A 44 -12.69 -14.91 -38.63
C TRP A 44 -11.17 -15.06 -38.65
N LEU A 45 -10.62 -16.27 -38.51
CA LEU A 45 -9.17 -16.52 -38.58
C LEU A 45 -8.58 -16.13 -39.95
N THR A 46 -9.33 -16.36 -41.03
CA THR A 46 -8.93 -15.91 -42.38
C THR A 46 -8.81 -14.39 -42.44
N ALA A 47 -9.81 -13.68 -41.91
CA ALA A 47 -9.83 -12.22 -41.91
C ALA A 47 -8.74 -11.62 -41.01
N ALA A 48 -8.58 -12.13 -39.78
CA ALA A 48 -7.60 -11.65 -38.81
C ALA A 48 -6.15 -11.85 -39.28
N ILE A 49 -5.84 -13.01 -39.86
CA ILE A 49 -4.47 -13.33 -40.29
C ILE A 49 -4.13 -12.70 -41.65
N GLY A 50 -5.09 -12.64 -42.58
CA GLY A 50 -4.93 -11.98 -43.88
C GLY A 50 -3.96 -12.63 -44.87
N ALA A 51 -3.45 -13.85 -44.59
CA ALA A 51 -2.43 -14.52 -45.42
C ALA A 51 -2.97 -15.65 -46.32
N GLY A 52 -4.08 -16.28 -45.96
CA GLY A 52 -4.68 -17.40 -46.70
C GLY A 52 -6.05 -17.78 -46.18
N ARG A 53 -6.82 -18.54 -46.96
CA ARG A 53 -8.16 -19.01 -46.58
C ARG A 53 -8.05 -20.23 -45.66
N VAL A 54 -8.32 -20.02 -44.37
CA VAL A 54 -8.43 -21.09 -43.37
C VAL A 54 -9.70 -21.89 -43.67
N VAL A 55 -9.60 -23.22 -43.69
CA VAL A 55 -10.75 -24.13 -43.92
C VAL A 55 -11.08 -24.96 -42.69
N SER A 56 -10.11 -25.20 -41.81
CA SER A 56 -10.29 -25.84 -40.52
C SER A 56 -9.17 -25.44 -39.58
N PHE A 57 -9.41 -25.60 -38.29
CA PHE A 57 -8.42 -25.35 -37.24
C PHE A 57 -8.64 -26.28 -36.05
N GLU A 58 -7.59 -26.48 -35.27
CA GLU A 58 -7.61 -27.24 -34.01
C GLU A 58 -7.07 -26.36 -32.89
N VAL A 59 -7.69 -26.43 -31.72
CA VAL A 59 -7.33 -25.62 -30.55
C VAL A 59 -6.77 -26.51 -29.45
N GLU A 60 -5.61 -26.13 -28.91
CA GLU A 60 -4.93 -26.79 -27.81
C GLU A 60 -4.63 -25.76 -26.72
N ARG A 61 -5.07 -26.00 -25.48
CA ARG A 61 -4.73 -25.11 -24.35
C ARG A 61 -3.23 -25.23 -24.04
N ILE A 62 -2.55 -24.10 -23.88
CA ILE A 62 -1.12 -24.02 -23.58
C ILE A 62 -0.86 -23.06 -22.41
N GLY A 63 0.25 -23.28 -21.72
CA GLY A 63 0.63 -22.48 -20.55
C GLY A 63 -0.22 -22.75 -19.31
N THR A 64 0.14 -22.10 -18.22
CA THR A 64 -0.45 -22.26 -16.88
C THR A 64 -0.93 -20.93 -16.28
N GLY A 65 -1.20 -19.93 -17.13
CA GLY A 65 -1.57 -18.58 -16.69
C GLY A 65 -2.81 -18.59 -15.78
N GLN A 66 -2.72 -17.86 -14.66
CA GLN A 66 -3.83 -17.74 -13.71
C GLN A 66 -4.77 -16.57 -14.05
N MET A 67 -4.24 -15.48 -14.62
CA MET A 67 -5.01 -14.27 -14.96
C MET A 67 -5.56 -14.25 -16.39
N SER A 68 -5.02 -15.08 -17.28
CA SER A 68 -5.43 -15.20 -18.68
C SER A 68 -5.17 -16.60 -19.21
N GLU A 69 -5.86 -16.97 -20.28
CA GLU A 69 -5.75 -18.29 -20.89
C GLU A 69 -5.12 -18.19 -22.28
N CYS A 70 -4.19 -19.08 -22.58
CA CYS A 70 -3.52 -19.16 -23.87
C CYS A 70 -3.90 -20.47 -24.59
N TYR A 71 -4.13 -20.37 -25.89
CA TYR A 71 -4.52 -21.47 -26.74
C TYR A 71 -3.72 -21.44 -28.03
N ARG A 72 -3.04 -22.55 -28.36
CA ARG A 72 -2.45 -22.75 -29.67
C ARG A 72 -3.55 -23.16 -30.65
N VAL A 73 -3.66 -22.43 -31.75
CA VAL A 73 -4.61 -22.69 -32.83
C VAL A 73 -3.81 -23.16 -34.05
N ARG A 74 -3.91 -24.44 -34.39
CA ARG A 74 -3.29 -25.02 -35.60
C ARG A 74 -4.20 -24.79 -36.79
N LEU A 75 -3.64 -24.35 -37.92
CA LEU A 75 -4.41 -23.85 -39.06
C LEU A 75 -4.23 -24.77 -40.28
N THR A 76 -5.34 -25.08 -40.94
CA THR A 76 -5.33 -25.73 -42.27
C THR A 76 -5.87 -24.76 -43.30
N TYR A 77 -5.09 -24.52 -44.36
CA TYR A 77 -5.45 -23.60 -45.44
C TYR A 77 -5.98 -24.36 -46.66
N GLY A 78 -7.08 -23.88 -47.23
CA GLY A 78 -7.62 -24.40 -48.50
C GLY A 78 -7.02 -23.71 -49.74
N SER A 79 -6.52 -22.48 -49.58
CA SER A 79 -5.82 -21.70 -50.61
C SER A 79 -4.98 -20.60 -49.96
N GLY A 80 -3.84 -20.25 -50.57
CA GLY A 80 -2.85 -19.36 -49.95
C GLY A 80 -1.99 -20.08 -48.92
N GLN A 81 -1.10 -19.34 -48.26
CA GLN A 81 -0.23 -19.86 -47.20
C GLN A 81 -0.07 -18.81 -46.11
N GLY A 82 -0.11 -19.26 -44.86
CA GLY A 82 0.08 -18.44 -43.66
C GLY A 82 0.79 -19.24 -42.56
N PRO A 83 0.83 -18.74 -41.32
CA PRO A 83 1.45 -19.45 -40.21
C PRO A 83 0.77 -20.82 -39.97
N ALA A 84 1.55 -21.85 -39.67
CA ALA A 84 1.01 -23.18 -39.37
C ALA A 84 0.19 -23.20 -38.07
N SER A 85 0.50 -22.30 -37.14
CA SER A 85 -0.23 -22.08 -35.90
C SER A 85 -0.11 -20.63 -35.42
N VAL A 86 -1.09 -20.22 -34.62
CA VAL A 86 -1.14 -18.93 -33.91
C VAL A 86 -1.50 -19.18 -32.45
N VAL A 87 -1.27 -18.20 -31.59
CA VAL A 87 -1.65 -18.24 -30.17
C VAL A 87 -2.80 -17.26 -29.93
N LEU A 88 -3.93 -17.77 -29.47
CA LEU A 88 -5.02 -16.96 -28.93
C LEU A 88 -4.80 -16.78 -27.43
N LYS A 89 -4.74 -15.53 -26.95
CA LYS A 89 -4.78 -15.18 -25.53
C LYS A 89 -6.09 -14.46 -25.23
N VAL A 90 -6.82 -14.92 -24.23
CA VAL A 90 -8.10 -14.36 -23.78
C VAL A 90 -8.12 -14.24 -22.26
N ALA A 91 -9.08 -13.47 -21.73
CA ALA A 91 -9.29 -13.35 -20.30
C ALA A 91 -9.58 -14.70 -19.63
N ALA A 92 -9.31 -14.81 -18.33
CA ALA A 92 -9.58 -16.03 -17.57
C ALA A 92 -11.07 -16.41 -17.61
N SER A 93 -11.37 -17.71 -17.72
CA SER A 93 -12.74 -18.21 -17.62
C SER A 93 -13.32 -18.05 -16.21
N ASP A 94 -12.48 -18.05 -15.19
CA ASP A 94 -12.84 -17.75 -13.80
C ASP A 94 -13.23 -16.27 -13.61
N PRO A 95 -14.46 -15.95 -13.16
CA PRO A 95 -14.93 -14.57 -13.02
C PRO A 95 -14.12 -13.72 -12.03
N THR A 96 -13.62 -14.31 -10.94
CA THR A 96 -12.84 -13.58 -9.93
C THR A 96 -11.48 -13.17 -10.51
N SER A 97 -10.76 -14.10 -11.12
CA SER A 97 -9.49 -13.85 -11.79
C SER A 97 -9.64 -12.80 -12.91
N ARG A 98 -10.74 -12.87 -13.65
CA ARG A 98 -11.09 -11.88 -14.68
C ARG A 98 -11.29 -10.48 -14.10
N GLN A 99 -12.10 -10.38 -13.04
CA GLN A 99 -12.38 -9.10 -12.39
C GLN A 99 -11.10 -8.49 -11.79
N THR A 100 -10.23 -9.30 -11.21
CA THR A 100 -8.93 -8.86 -10.68
C THR A 100 -8.03 -8.32 -11.79
N GLY A 101 -7.88 -9.05 -12.91
CA GLY A 101 -7.06 -8.61 -14.03
C GLY A 101 -7.56 -7.29 -14.66
N HIS A 102 -8.88 -7.13 -14.74
CA HIS A 102 -9.53 -5.89 -15.19
C HIS A 102 -9.30 -4.72 -14.22
N ALA A 103 -9.55 -4.93 -12.92
CA ALA A 103 -9.37 -3.90 -11.90
C ALA A 103 -7.92 -3.41 -11.77
N LEU A 104 -6.95 -4.29 -12.02
CA LEU A 104 -5.52 -3.95 -12.03
C LEU A 104 -5.03 -3.37 -13.37
N GLY A 105 -5.89 -3.32 -14.40
CA GLY A 105 -5.57 -2.80 -15.73
C GLY A 105 -4.64 -3.68 -16.56
N LEU A 106 -4.46 -4.96 -16.19
CA LEU A 106 -3.52 -5.89 -16.83
C LEU A 106 -3.90 -6.16 -18.30
N TYR A 107 -5.18 -6.36 -18.56
CA TYR A 107 -5.69 -6.66 -19.91
C TYR A 107 -5.58 -5.48 -20.86
N GLU A 108 -5.94 -4.27 -20.39
CA GLU A 108 -5.78 -3.05 -21.18
C GLU A 108 -4.31 -2.86 -21.56
N ARG A 109 -3.39 -2.98 -20.59
CA ARG A 109 -1.96 -2.77 -20.82
C ARG A 109 -1.38 -3.70 -21.87
N GLU A 110 -1.68 -4.99 -21.79
CA GLU A 110 -1.15 -5.95 -22.76
C GLU A 110 -1.72 -5.70 -24.16
N VAL A 111 -3.03 -5.46 -24.26
CA VAL A 111 -3.67 -5.19 -25.56
C VAL A 111 -3.10 -3.93 -26.19
N ARG A 112 -2.97 -2.86 -25.40
CA ARG A 112 -2.43 -1.58 -25.87
C ARG A 112 -0.95 -1.64 -26.18
N PHE A 113 -0.17 -2.47 -25.50
CA PHE A 113 1.20 -2.75 -25.91
C PHE A 113 1.24 -3.31 -27.33
N TYR A 114 0.46 -4.36 -27.62
CA TYR A 114 0.46 -5.00 -28.94
C TYR A 114 -0.18 -4.13 -30.04
N SER A 115 -1.18 -3.30 -29.72
CA SER A 115 -1.84 -2.43 -30.71
C SER A 115 -1.10 -1.12 -30.95
N ASP A 116 -0.58 -0.48 -29.89
CA ASP A 116 -0.10 0.90 -29.93
C ASP A 116 1.44 0.99 -29.97
N LEU A 117 2.15 0.04 -29.34
CA LEU A 117 3.62 0.10 -29.21
C LEU A 117 4.36 -0.90 -30.09
N ALA A 118 4.01 -2.18 -30.01
CA ALA A 118 4.68 -3.27 -30.72
C ALA A 118 4.87 -3.02 -32.23
N PRO A 119 3.91 -2.43 -32.98
CA PRO A 119 4.08 -2.18 -34.42
C PRO A 119 5.24 -1.22 -34.76
N GLY A 120 5.66 -0.39 -33.81
CA GLY A 120 6.76 0.56 -33.96
C GLY A 120 8.10 0.05 -33.41
N LEU A 121 8.16 -1.19 -32.90
CA LEU A 121 9.31 -1.75 -32.22
C LEU A 121 9.88 -2.94 -33.00
N ASP A 122 11.19 -2.93 -33.20
CA ASP A 122 11.94 -4.10 -33.65
C ASP A 122 12.47 -4.84 -32.42
N GLY A 123 12.30 -6.16 -32.36
CA GLY A 123 12.77 -6.91 -31.20
C GLY A 123 12.19 -8.30 -31.06
N PRO A 124 12.32 -8.90 -29.86
CA PRO A 124 11.84 -10.24 -29.58
C PRO A 124 10.32 -10.24 -29.30
N ILE A 125 9.51 -9.54 -30.10
CA ILE A 125 8.07 -9.38 -29.85
C ILE A 125 7.30 -10.27 -30.84
N ALA A 126 6.26 -10.95 -30.36
CA ALA A 126 5.35 -11.72 -31.20
C ALA A 126 4.58 -10.79 -32.16
N GLN A 127 4.39 -11.23 -33.40
CA GLN A 127 3.53 -10.52 -34.34
C GLN A 127 2.09 -10.60 -33.84
N CYS A 128 1.41 -9.46 -33.75
CA CYS A 128 0.00 -9.40 -33.42
C CYS A 128 -0.84 -9.34 -34.70
N PHE A 129 -1.73 -10.33 -34.89
CA PHE A 129 -2.71 -10.38 -35.97
C PHE A 129 -4.04 -9.73 -35.58
N HIS A 130 -4.41 -9.78 -34.30
CA HIS A 130 -5.64 -9.20 -33.78
C HIS A 130 -5.48 -8.76 -32.32
N ALA A 131 -6.06 -7.63 -31.98
CA ALA A 131 -6.11 -7.09 -30.62
C ALA A 131 -7.48 -6.42 -30.38
N SER A 132 -8.18 -6.84 -29.34
CA SER A 132 -9.45 -6.23 -28.92
C SER A 132 -9.58 -6.23 -27.40
N TYR A 133 -10.16 -5.16 -26.85
CA TYR A 133 -10.43 -5.00 -25.42
C TYR A 133 -11.73 -4.23 -25.23
N ASP A 134 -12.61 -4.75 -24.37
CA ASP A 134 -13.80 -4.06 -23.90
C ASP A 134 -13.58 -3.58 -22.45
N PRO A 135 -13.48 -2.25 -22.23
CA PRO A 135 -13.24 -1.70 -20.91
C PRO A 135 -14.41 -1.86 -19.94
N GLN A 136 -15.63 -2.14 -20.42
CA GLN A 136 -16.81 -2.32 -19.55
C GLN A 136 -16.85 -3.72 -18.94
N THR A 137 -16.44 -4.73 -19.70
CA THR A 137 -16.57 -6.15 -19.31
C THR A 137 -15.23 -6.80 -18.96
N GLY A 138 -14.11 -6.17 -19.32
CA GLY A 138 -12.78 -6.75 -19.19
C GLY A 138 -12.49 -7.88 -20.19
N VAL A 139 -13.40 -8.11 -21.16
CA VAL A 139 -13.19 -9.05 -22.25
C VAL A 139 -12.06 -8.55 -23.14
N PHE A 140 -11.11 -9.43 -23.44
CA PHE A 140 -10.07 -9.13 -24.41
C PHE A 140 -9.67 -10.37 -25.22
N ALA A 141 -9.12 -10.11 -26.40
CA ALA A 141 -8.50 -11.13 -27.23
C ALA A 141 -7.24 -10.60 -27.92
N LEU A 142 -6.17 -11.40 -27.87
CA LEU A 142 -4.97 -11.22 -28.67
C LEU A 142 -4.75 -12.46 -29.52
N LEU A 143 -4.51 -12.27 -30.81
CA LEU A 143 -4.08 -13.32 -31.72
C LEU A 143 -2.64 -13.04 -32.12
N LEU A 144 -1.72 -13.82 -31.58
CA LEU A 144 -0.28 -13.67 -31.76
C LEU A 144 0.29 -14.79 -32.63
N ASP A 145 1.43 -14.58 -33.28
CA ASP A 145 2.12 -15.67 -33.94
C ASP A 145 2.75 -16.66 -32.94
N ASP A 146 2.84 -17.92 -33.34
CA ASP A 146 3.37 -18.99 -32.49
C ASP A 146 4.89 -19.05 -32.59
N ALA A 147 5.58 -19.06 -31.44
CA ALA A 147 7.03 -19.13 -31.38
C ALA A 147 7.59 -20.55 -31.64
N ALA A 148 6.74 -21.56 -31.81
CA ALA A 148 7.17 -22.93 -32.06
C ALA A 148 8.20 -23.03 -33.20
N PRO A 149 9.25 -23.87 -33.07
CA PRO A 149 9.56 -24.80 -31.98
C PRO A 149 10.43 -24.19 -30.85
N ALA A 150 10.19 -22.94 -30.43
CA ALA A 150 10.88 -22.34 -29.28
C ALA A 150 10.60 -23.09 -27.96
N GLU A 151 11.55 -23.01 -27.03
CA GLU A 151 11.47 -23.57 -25.69
C GLU A 151 11.34 -22.45 -24.64
N VAL A 152 10.47 -22.66 -23.65
CA VAL A 152 10.33 -21.74 -22.50
C VAL A 152 11.59 -21.79 -21.65
N GLY A 153 12.01 -20.64 -21.10
CA GLY A 153 13.02 -20.58 -20.06
C GLY A 153 12.60 -21.33 -18.78
N ASP A 154 13.57 -21.59 -17.90
CA ASP A 154 13.34 -22.24 -16.61
C ASP A 154 14.03 -21.44 -15.52
N GLU A 155 13.24 -20.73 -14.73
CA GLU A 155 13.73 -19.84 -13.67
C GLU A 155 14.55 -20.59 -12.62
N ILE A 156 14.16 -21.82 -12.28
CA ILE A 156 14.82 -22.62 -11.25
C ILE A 156 16.19 -23.08 -11.76
N ARG A 157 16.23 -23.64 -12.99
CA ARG A 157 17.48 -24.09 -13.61
C ARG A 157 18.42 -22.91 -13.91
N GLY A 158 17.87 -21.76 -14.29
CA GLY A 158 18.60 -20.63 -14.82
C GLY A 158 18.96 -20.79 -16.30
N ALA A 159 19.31 -19.68 -16.94
CA ALA A 159 19.71 -19.61 -18.32
C ALA A 159 21.20 -19.92 -18.51
N SER A 160 21.54 -20.35 -19.74
CA SER A 160 22.93 -20.34 -20.18
C SER A 160 23.42 -18.90 -20.34
N VAL A 161 24.74 -18.68 -20.21
CA VAL A 161 25.33 -17.35 -20.45
C VAL A 161 25.01 -16.84 -21.87
N ALA A 162 25.00 -17.73 -22.87
CA ALA A 162 24.67 -17.37 -24.26
C ALA A 162 23.21 -16.89 -24.42
N ASP A 163 22.26 -17.56 -23.77
CA ASP A 163 20.85 -17.17 -23.78
C ASP A 163 20.62 -15.88 -22.99
N ALA A 164 21.32 -15.70 -21.86
CA ALA A 164 21.28 -14.47 -21.08
C ALA A 164 21.85 -13.26 -21.86
N THR A 165 23.03 -13.42 -22.49
CA THR A 165 23.61 -12.40 -23.37
C THR A 165 22.64 -12.01 -24.47
N ARG A 166 21.99 -13.00 -25.11
CA ARG A 166 21.01 -12.78 -26.16
C ARG A 166 19.80 -11.99 -25.64
N ALA A 167 19.22 -12.39 -24.51
CA ALA A 167 18.08 -11.70 -23.89
C ALA A 167 18.42 -10.23 -23.60
N LEU A 168 19.57 -9.98 -22.97
CA LEU A 168 20.00 -8.63 -22.64
C LEU A 168 20.33 -7.76 -23.86
N THR A 169 20.91 -8.33 -24.92
CA THR A 169 21.08 -7.61 -26.20
C THR A 169 19.74 -7.19 -26.80
N TYR A 170 18.74 -8.07 -26.80
CA TYR A 170 17.41 -7.73 -27.29
C TYR A 170 16.68 -6.73 -26.40
N LEU A 171 16.83 -6.81 -25.07
CA LEU A 171 16.32 -5.80 -24.14
C LEU A 171 16.93 -4.42 -24.44
N GLY A 172 18.24 -4.36 -24.66
CA GLY A 172 18.92 -3.13 -25.07
C GLY A 172 18.35 -2.55 -26.37
N ARG A 173 18.08 -3.39 -27.38
CA ARG A 173 17.47 -2.96 -28.65
C ARG A 173 16.08 -2.37 -28.46
N LEU A 174 15.28 -2.97 -27.59
CA LEU A 174 13.96 -2.48 -27.24
C LEU A 174 14.02 -1.13 -26.52
N HIS A 175 14.95 -1.00 -25.56
CA HIS A 175 15.08 0.21 -24.74
C HIS A 175 15.70 1.39 -25.50
N GLY A 176 16.65 1.12 -26.41
CA GLY A 176 17.40 2.14 -27.15
C GLY A 176 16.55 3.31 -27.71
N PRO A 177 15.47 3.05 -28.49
CA PRO A 177 14.62 4.11 -29.03
C PRO A 177 13.65 4.74 -28.02
N LEU A 178 13.43 4.09 -26.86
CA LEU A 178 12.35 4.47 -25.93
C LEU A 178 12.85 5.24 -24.71
N VAL A 179 14.08 5.01 -24.24
CA VAL A 179 14.62 5.69 -23.05
C VAL A 179 14.54 7.22 -23.21
N GLY A 180 13.90 7.86 -22.23
CA GLY A 180 13.71 9.31 -22.18
C GLY A 180 12.58 9.85 -23.06
N SER A 181 11.70 9.00 -23.60
CA SER A 181 10.54 9.45 -24.38
C SER A 181 9.48 10.14 -23.50
N SER A 182 9.34 11.46 -23.65
CA SER A 182 8.32 12.25 -22.94
C SER A 182 6.90 11.89 -23.36
N ALA A 183 6.69 11.52 -24.62
CA ALA A 183 5.38 11.16 -25.17
C ALA A 183 4.81 9.90 -24.53
N LEU A 184 5.64 8.88 -24.31
CA LEU A 184 5.22 7.66 -23.62
C LEU A 184 4.98 7.90 -22.13
N GLY A 185 5.80 8.75 -21.50
CA GLY A 185 5.60 9.12 -20.09
C GLY A 185 4.28 9.87 -19.82
N ALA A 186 3.66 10.46 -20.85
CA ALA A 186 2.38 11.15 -20.75
C ALA A 186 1.16 10.25 -21.02
N ALA A 187 1.35 8.97 -21.40
CA ALA A 187 0.26 8.07 -21.72
C ALA A 187 -0.40 7.51 -20.43
N PRO A 188 -1.68 7.84 -20.12
CA PRO A 188 -2.28 7.49 -18.82
C PRO A 188 -2.41 5.98 -18.56
N TRP A 189 -2.62 5.19 -19.62
CA TRP A 189 -2.73 3.73 -19.52
C TRP A 189 -1.42 3.03 -19.16
N LEU A 190 -0.28 3.68 -19.47
CA LEU A 190 1.07 3.17 -19.25
C LEU A 190 1.66 3.70 -17.94
N ASN A 191 1.23 4.88 -17.49
CA ASN A 191 1.71 5.55 -16.29
C ASN A 191 0.63 5.51 -15.20
N SER A 192 0.62 4.44 -14.40
CA SER A 192 -0.26 4.30 -13.24
C SER A 192 0.57 4.30 -11.95
N ALA A 193 0.06 4.97 -10.93
CA ALA A 193 0.68 4.93 -9.60
C ALA A 193 0.65 3.50 -9.06
N SER A 194 1.80 3.02 -8.56
CA SER A 194 1.84 1.77 -7.81
C SER A 194 1.13 1.96 -6.47
N PRO A 195 0.22 1.06 -6.06
CA PRO A 195 -0.38 1.10 -4.73
C PRO A 195 0.62 0.68 -3.63
N MET A 196 1.81 0.20 -4.00
CA MET A 196 2.83 -0.24 -3.05
C MET A 196 3.47 0.95 -2.35
N ASN A 197 3.40 0.96 -1.01
CA ASN A 197 4.08 1.90 -0.12
C ASN A 197 4.80 1.15 1.00
N GLN A 198 5.56 1.86 1.82
CA GLN A 198 6.34 1.27 2.90
C GLN A 198 5.49 0.51 3.91
N ALA A 199 4.30 1.00 4.23
CA ALA A 199 3.40 0.33 5.17
C ALA A 199 2.95 -1.04 4.65
N LEU A 200 2.45 -1.09 3.40
CA LEU A 200 2.05 -2.34 2.76
C LEU A 200 3.24 -3.30 2.59
N LEU A 201 4.39 -2.80 2.17
CA LEU A 201 5.59 -3.65 2.03
C LEU A 201 6.06 -4.19 3.38
N SER A 202 5.99 -3.40 4.45
CA SER A 202 6.32 -3.84 5.83
C SER A 202 5.39 -4.95 6.30
N GLN A 203 4.09 -4.83 6.01
CA GLN A 203 3.10 -5.86 6.33
C GLN A 203 3.40 -7.16 5.57
N LEU A 204 3.59 -7.08 4.25
CA LEU A 204 3.92 -8.25 3.43
C LEU A 204 5.23 -8.89 3.84
N PHE A 205 6.23 -8.09 4.22
CA PHE A 205 7.52 -8.58 4.72
C PHE A 205 7.38 -9.30 6.06
N THR A 206 6.51 -8.83 6.95
CA THR A 206 6.24 -9.52 8.23
C THR A 206 5.69 -10.93 7.97
N GLY A 207 4.64 -11.04 7.15
CA GLY A 207 4.08 -12.34 6.75
C GLY A 207 5.08 -13.22 6.00
N PHE A 208 5.97 -12.60 5.21
CA PHE A 208 7.06 -13.31 4.52
C PHE A 208 8.05 -13.93 5.50
N VAL A 209 8.49 -13.17 6.51
CA VAL A 209 9.38 -13.67 7.56
C VAL A 209 8.70 -14.79 8.34
N ASP A 210 7.44 -14.63 8.73
CA ASP A 210 6.69 -15.68 9.44
C ASP A 210 6.60 -16.98 8.62
N ARG A 211 6.41 -16.85 7.30
CA ARG A 211 6.29 -17.98 6.39
C ARG A 211 7.61 -18.72 6.13
N TYR A 212 8.72 -17.99 6.06
CA TYR A 212 10.01 -18.50 5.60
C TYR A 212 11.16 -18.34 6.60
N ALA A 213 10.86 -18.13 7.89
CA ALA A 213 11.86 -17.86 8.93
C ALA A 213 12.97 -18.92 9.02
N ALA A 214 12.67 -20.18 8.71
CA ALA A 214 13.63 -21.28 8.78
C ALA A 214 14.51 -21.39 7.52
N GLU A 215 14.06 -20.81 6.41
CA GLU A 215 14.67 -20.92 5.08
C GLU A 215 15.51 -19.70 4.69
N ILE A 216 15.19 -18.51 5.22
CA ILE A 216 15.94 -17.28 4.91
C ILE A 216 17.18 -17.13 5.80
N THR A 217 18.29 -16.68 5.21
CA THR A 217 19.51 -16.41 5.99
C THR A 217 19.45 -15.03 6.67
N PRO A 218 20.24 -14.80 7.73
CA PRO A 218 20.34 -13.49 8.37
C PRO A 218 20.72 -12.36 7.40
N GLU A 219 21.60 -12.63 6.43
CA GLU A 219 22.03 -11.65 5.43
C GLU A 219 20.89 -11.30 4.46
N GLN A 220 20.12 -12.30 4.02
CA GLN A 220 18.95 -12.08 3.16
C GLN A 220 17.89 -11.27 3.89
N ARG A 221 17.66 -11.61 5.17
CA ARG A 221 16.74 -10.87 6.05
C ARG A 221 17.16 -9.42 6.20
N ALA A 222 18.45 -9.16 6.46
CA ALA A 222 18.98 -7.80 6.60
C ALA A 222 18.81 -6.96 5.32
N VAL A 223 19.00 -7.55 4.14
CA VAL A 223 18.73 -6.85 2.86
C VAL A 223 17.26 -6.46 2.75
N CYS A 224 16.35 -7.37 3.09
CA CYS A 224 14.91 -7.11 3.05
C CYS A 224 14.51 -6.02 4.05
N GLU A 225 15.00 -6.10 5.29
CA GLU A 225 14.75 -5.10 6.34
C GLU A 225 15.19 -3.71 5.89
N ARG A 226 16.40 -3.58 5.33
CA ARG A 226 16.90 -2.29 4.84
C ARG A 226 16.07 -1.73 3.68
N LEU A 227 15.61 -2.57 2.77
CA LEU A 227 14.71 -2.14 1.71
C LEU A 227 13.38 -1.64 2.29
N VAL A 228 12.77 -2.42 3.19
CA VAL A 228 11.49 -2.11 3.82
C VAL A 228 11.57 -0.80 4.61
N GLU A 229 12.61 -0.62 5.43
CA GLU A 229 12.83 0.57 6.25
C GLU A 229 12.97 1.86 5.42
N SER A 230 13.54 1.77 4.23
CA SER A 230 13.82 2.91 3.35
C SER A 230 12.83 3.04 2.18
N PHE A 231 11.78 2.22 2.09
CA PHE A 231 11.05 2.02 0.84
C PHE A 231 10.43 3.30 0.26
N ASP A 232 9.71 4.09 1.06
CA ASP A 232 9.07 5.32 0.54
C ASP A 232 10.12 6.35 0.10
N ALA A 233 11.20 6.49 0.87
CA ALA A 233 12.32 7.36 0.51
C ALA A 233 13.02 6.88 -0.76
N TYR A 234 13.18 5.57 -0.93
CA TYR A 234 13.75 4.94 -2.12
C TYR A 234 12.88 5.20 -3.35
N VAL A 235 11.56 4.96 -3.26
CA VAL A 235 10.62 5.24 -4.36
C VAL A 235 10.64 6.72 -4.74
N ALA A 236 10.66 7.63 -3.75
CA ALA A 236 10.76 9.07 -4.00
C ALA A 236 12.09 9.45 -4.68
N ALA A 237 13.21 8.85 -4.29
CA ALA A 237 14.52 9.08 -4.90
C ALA A 237 14.60 8.57 -6.35
N GLU A 238 13.96 7.44 -6.66
CA GLU A 238 13.84 6.93 -8.02
C GLU A 238 12.81 7.70 -8.86
N ALA A 239 11.91 8.44 -8.21
CA ALA A 239 10.95 9.27 -8.90
C ALA A 239 11.53 10.58 -9.45
N ALA A 240 12.73 10.98 -9.02
CA ALA A 240 13.36 12.25 -9.37
C ALA A 240 13.51 12.46 -10.88
N ALA A 241 13.42 13.72 -11.32
CA ALA A 241 13.31 14.08 -12.75
C ALA A 241 14.58 13.80 -13.56
N ASP A 242 15.73 13.70 -12.91
CA ASP A 242 17.03 13.37 -13.50
C ASP A 242 17.25 11.86 -13.68
N ARG A 243 16.33 11.02 -13.16
CA ARG A 243 16.41 9.57 -13.33
C ARG A 243 16.01 9.15 -14.75
N PRO A 244 16.78 8.26 -15.41
CA PRO A 244 16.43 7.78 -16.73
C PRO A 244 15.16 6.92 -16.66
N ARG A 245 14.13 7.33 -17.38
CA ARG A 245 12.86 6.60 -17.51
C ARG A 245 12.71 5.95 -18.88
N GLY A 246 12.00 4.84 -18.93
CA GLY A 246 11.82 4.04 -20.12
C GLY A 246 10.65 3.07 -20.00
N LEU A 247 10.41 2.34 -21.07
CA LEU A 247 9.47 1.22 -21.07
C LEU A 247 10.02 0.13 -20.15
N VAL A 248 9.18 -0.39 -19.28
CA VAL A 248 9.50 -1.49 -18.36
C VAL A 248 8.49 -2.59 -18.61
N HIS A 249 8.94 -3.79 -18.96
CA HIS A 249 8.13 -5.00 -19.05
C HIS A 249 7.52 -5.35 -17.69
N GLY A 250 8.30 -5.25 -16.61
CA GLY A 250 7.83 -5.41 -15.22
C GLY A 250 7.90 -6.85 -14.72
N ASP A 251 7.83 -7.84 -15.62
CA ASP A 251 8.11 -9.25 -15.30
C ASP A 251 9.11 -9.91 -16.29
N TYR A 252 10.24 -9.24 -16.54
CA TYR A 252 11.26 -9.67 -17.52
C TYR A 252 12.14 -10.82 -16.99
N ARG A 253 11.58 -12.03 -16.92
CA ARG A 253 12.21 -13.25 -16.38
C ARG A 253 12.06 -14.46 -17.32
N LEU A 254 12.72 -15.58 -17.00
CA LEU A 254 12.88 -16.69 -17.94
C LEU A 254 11.58 -17.39 -18.32
N ASP A 255 10.63 -17.47 -17.40
CA ASP A 255 9.32 -18.09 -17.66
C ASP A 255 8.53 -17.32 -18.74
N ASN A 256 8.85 -16.04 -18.97
CA ASN A 256 8.25 -15.17 -20.00
C ASN A 256 9.10 -15.09 -21.28
N MET A 257 10.08 -16.00 -21.44
CA MET A 257 11.00 -16.03 -22.57
C MET A 257 10.92 -17.35 -23.32
N LEU A 258 10.66 -17.26 -24.64
CA LEU A 258 10.64 -18.39 -25.56
C LEU A 258 11.90 -18.34 -26.43
N PHE A 259 12.88 -19.18 -26.12
CA PHE A 259 14.16 -19.25 -26.82
C PHE A 259 14.03 -20.06 -28.11
N GLY A 260 14.33 -19.43 -29.23
CA GLY A 260 14.25 -20.05 -30.55
C GLY A 260 15.18 -21.26 -30.68
N ARG A 261 14.66 -22.34 -31.26
CA ARG A 261 15.40 -23.53 -31.69
C ARG A 261 15.47 -23.58 -33.23
N PRO A 262 16.34 -24.41 -33.84
CA PRO A 262 16.42 -24.49 -35.30
C PRO A 262 15.04 -24.67 -35.95
N GLY A 263 14.68 -23.75 -36.84
CA GLY A 263 13.36 -23.70 -37.48
C GLY A 263 12.35 -22.73 -36.84
N ALA A 264 12.68 -22.09 -35.70
CA ALA A 264 11.87 -21.02 -35.12
C ALA A 264 12.00 -19.72 -35.94
N LEU A 265 10.92 -18.92 -35.93
CA LEU A 265 10.86 -17.64 -36.64
C LEU A 265 11.83 -16.59 -36.09
N ARG A 266 12.14 -16.68 -34.79
CA ARG A 266 12.98 -15.72 -34.07
C ARG A 266 13.79 -16.40 -32.98
N ASP A 267 14.95 -15.82 -32.70
CA ASP A 267 15.93 -16.33 -31.73
C ASP A 267 15.44 -16.23 -30.27
N LEU A 268 14.53 -15.30 -30.00
CA LEU A 268 13.88 -15.06 -28.72
C LEU A 268 12.51 -14.42 -28.97
N THR A 269 11.51 -14.84 -28.20
CA THR A 269 10.22 -14.14 -28.06
C THR A 269 9.98 -13.86 -26.59
N VAL A 270 9.73 -12.59 -26.25
CA VAL A 270 9.31 -12.14 -24.91
C VAL A 270 7.80 -11.96 -24.94
N VAL A 271 7.14 -12.61 -24.00
CA VAL A 271 5.68 -12.65 -23.90
C VAL A 271 5.22 -12.10 -22.54
N ASP A 272 3.91 -11.92 -22.39
CA ASP A 272 3.27 -11.49 -21.15
C ASP A 272 3.54 -10.03 -20.76
N TRP A 273 3.17 -9.12 -21.67
CA TRP A 273 3.34 -7.67 -21.52
C TRP A 273 2.27 -7.00 -20.62
N GLN A 274 1.58 -7.77 -19.77
CA GLN A 274 0.47 -7.30 -18.94
C GLN A 274 0.91 -6.36 -17.80
N THR A 275 2.18 -6.43 -17.38
CA THR A 275 2.78 -5.56 -16.36
C THR A 275 3.52 -4.35 -16.95
N VAL A 276 3.39 -4.12 -18.26
CA VAL A 276 4.14 -3.05 -18.93
C VAL A 276 3.82 -1.68 -18.34
N THR A 277 4.85 -0.89 -18.08
CA THR A 277 4.71 0.41 -17.44
C THR A 277 5.78 1.40 -17.92
N TRP A 278 5.60 2.67 -17.58
CA TRP A 278 6.61 3.70 -17.74
C TRP A 278 7.33 3.99 -16.42
N GLY A 279 8.57 3.51 -16.28
CA GLY A 279 9.28 3.50 -14.99
C GLY A 279 10.79 3.73 -15.12
N PRO A 280 11.56 3.44 -14.06
CA PRO A 280 13.02 3.46 -14.12
C PRO A 280 13.53 2.52 -15.23
N ALA A 281 14.28 3.06 -16.19
CA ALA A 281 14.60 2.36 -17.45
C ALA A 281 15.44 1.09 -17.30
N LEU A 282 16.07 0.89 -16.15
CA LEU A 282 16.99 -0.23 -15.89
C LEU A 282 16.34 -1.33 -15.03
N THR A 283 15.05 -1.22 -14.72
CA THR A 283 14.32 -2.17 -13.87
C THR A 283 14.40 -3.59 -14.42
N ASP A 284 14.04 -3.82 -15.68
CA ASP A 284 14.06 -5.16 -16.29
C ASP A 284 15.47 -5.74 -16.39
N LEU A 285 16.47 -4.91 -16.66
CA LEU A 285 17.87 -5.35 -16.71
C LEU A 285 18.34 -5.81 -15.32
N ALA A 286 18.03 -5.03 -14.28
CA ALA A 286 18.37 -5.38 -12.91
C ALA A 286 17.63 -6.64 -12.45
N TYR A 287 16.34 -6.72 -12.75
CA TYR A 287 15.51 -7.88 -12.44
C TYR A 287 16.06 -9.14 -13.10
N PHE A 288 16.29 -9.13 -14.41
CA PHE A 288 16.84 -10.27 -15.14
C PHE A 288 18.20 -10.72 -14.60
N LEU A 289 19.13 -9.77 -14.40
CA LEU A 289 20.43 -10.11 -13.82
C LEU A 289 20.28 -10.73 -12.43
N GLY A 290 19.30 -10.28 -11.64
CA GLY A 290 19.06 -10.75 -10.29
C GLY A 290 18.37 -12.12 -10.18
N CYS A 291 17.79 -12.67 -11.26
CA CYS A 291 17.09 -13.97 -11.20
C CYS A 291 17.52 -14.98 -12.26
N ALA A 292 17.83 -14.54 -13.49
CA ALA A 292 17.89 -15.43 -14.65
C ALA A 292 19.14 -16.32 -14.75
N LEU A 293 20.18 -16.10 -13.95
CA LEU A 293 21.41 -16.91 -13.98
C LEU A 293 21.73 -17.51 -12.61
N PRO A 294 22.41 -18.67 -12.57
CA PRO A 294 23.12 -19.09 -11.37
C PRO A 294 24.07 -17.98 -10.87
N VAL A 295 24.15 -17.80 -9.55
CA VAL A 295 24.92 -16.70 -8.94
C VAL A 295 26.39 -16.69 -9.37
N ALA A 296 27.01 -17.86 -9.51
CA ALA A 296 28.40 -17.99 -9.95
C ALA A 296 28.61 -17.48 -11.39
N ASP A 297 27.72 -17.85 -12.31
CA ASP A 297 27.79 -17.45 -13.71
C ASP A 297 27.53 -15.95 -13.86
N ARG A 298 26.54 -15.41 -13.13
CA ARG A 298 26.28 -13.96 -13.06
C ARG A 298 27.53 -13.21 -12.65
N ARG A 299 28.22 -13.64 -11.60
CA ARG A 299 29.44 -12.98 -11.09
C ARG A 299 30.59 -13.05 -12.10
N ALA A 300 30.78 -14.21 -12.73
CA ALA A 300 31.85 -14.41 -13.70
C ALA A 300 31.68 -13.56 -14.98
N HIS A 301 30.44 -13.30 -15.40
CA HIS A 301 30.12 -12.65 -16.68
C HIS A 301 29.42 -11.29 -16.54
N TYR A 302 29.38 -10.70 -15.34
CA TYR A 302 28.56 -9.52 -15.04
C TYR A 302 28.82 -8.34 -15.98
N ASP A 303 30.09 -8.00 -16.19
CA ASP A 303 30.48 -6.88 -17.06
C ASP A 303 30.21 -7.16 -18.53
N GLU A 304 30.38 -8.41 -18.97
CA GLU A 304 30.06 -8.83 -20.35
C GLU A 304 28.55 -8.72 -20.62
N LEU A 305 27.72 -9.10 -19.65
CA LEU A 305 26.26 -9.01 -19.72
C LEU A 305 25.77 -7.56 -19.77
N LEU A 306 26.33 -6.67 -18.93
CA LEU A 306 26.05 -5.23 -19.00
C LEU A 306 26.51 -4.64 -20.35
N GLY A 307 27.68 -5.05 -20.83
CA GLY A 307 28.20 -4.66 -22.14
C GLY A 307 27.29 -5.09 -23.29
N ALA A 308 26.73 -6.30 -23.22
CA ALA A 308 25.81 -6.83 -24.22
C ALA A 308 24.49 -6.05 -24.29
N TYR A 309 23.93 -5.67 -23.14
CA TYR A 309 22.77 -4.77 -23.07
C TYR A 309 23.10 -3.39 -23.67
N HIS A 310 24.21 -2.78 -23.21
CA HIS A 310 24.60 -1.44 -23.66
C HIS A 310 24.89 -1.40 -25.16
N ALA A 311 25.53 -2.42 -25.73
CA ALA A 311 25.70 -2.55 -27.18
C ALA A 311 24.35 -2.67 -27.91
N GLY A 312 23.37 -3.33 -27.30
CA GLY A 312 22.00 -3.43 -27.79
C GLY A 312 21.29 -2.08 -27.92
N LEU A 313 21.62 -1.08 -27.10
CA LEU A 313 21.06 0.28 -27.17
C LEU A 313 21.38 1.01 -28.50
N GLY A 314 22.30 0.46 -29.30
CA GLY A 314 22.64 0.96 -30.63
C GLY A 314 23.91 1.81 -30.67
N ALA A 315 24.27 2.28 -31.87
CA ALA A 315 25.54 2.97 -32.11
C ALA A 315 25.68 4.33 -31.40
N ASN A 316 24.56 4.94 -30.99
CA ASN A 316 24.51 6.20 -30.25
C ASN A 316 23.63 5.99 -29.00
N PRO A 317 24.12 5.25 -27.99
CA PRO A 317 23.28 4.82 -26.89
C PRO A 317 22.79 6.04 -26.08
N PRO A 318 21.54 6.03 -25.60
CA PRO A 318 20.98 7.13 -24.81
C PRO A 318 21.56 7.18 -23.38
N LEU A 319 22.21 6.10 -22.93
CA LEU A 319 22.86 5.94 -21.64
C LEU A 319 24.28 5.44 -21.85
N THR A 320 25.21 5.94 -21.07
CA THR A 320 26.57 5.40 -20.96
C THR A 320 26.57 4.08 -20.19
N LEU A 321 27.61 3.27 -20.35
CA LEU A 321 27.75 2.01 -19.60
C LEU A 321 27.81 2.24 -18.08
N ASP A 322 28.36 3.36 -17.62
CA ASP A 322 28.40 3.71 -16.19
C ASP A 322 27.00 4.05 -15.67
N GLU A 323 26.20 4.81 -16.43
CA GLU A 323 24.79 5.06 -16.10
C GLU A 323 23.95 3.78 -16.08
N VAL A 324 24.25 2.83 -17.00
CA VAL A 324 23.62 1.50 -16.98
C VAL A 324 23.99 0.76 -15.70
N ARG A 325 25.28 0.70 -15.33
CA ARG A 325 25.75 0.00 -14.12
C ARG A 325 25.13 0.59 -12.86
N ASP A 326 25.09 1.90 -12.76
CA ASP A 326 24.53 2.64 -11.64
C ASP A 326 23.00 2.50 -11.56
N GLY A 327 22.30 2.54 -12.71
CA GLY A 327 20.87 2.25 -12.78
C GLY A 327 20.54 0.82 -12.36
N VAL A 328 21.33 -0.17 -12.79
CA VAL A 328 21.16 -1.58 -12.37
C VAL A 328 21.38 -1.75 -10.87
N ARG A 329 22.43 -1.12 -10.33
CA ARG A 329 22.70 -1.12 -8.88
C ARG A 329 21.48 -0.63 -8.10
N ARG A 330 20.93 0.54 -8.46
CA ARG A 330 19.76 1.10 -7.79
C ARG A 330 18.50 0.24 -7.93
N GLN A 331 18.28 -0.33 -9.11
CA GLN A 331 17.07 -1.10 -9.40
C GLN A 331 17.13 -2.58 -8.97
N SER A 332 18.25 -3.05 -8.42
CA SER A 332 18.41 -4.44 -7.95
C SER A 332 17.41 -4.83 -6.84
N PHE A 333 16.85 -3.87 -6.11
CA PHE A 333 15.83 -4.09 -5.08
C PHE A 333 14.46 -4.52 -5.64
N PHE A 334 14.17 -4.25 -6.92
CA PHE A 334 12.88 -4.60 -7.52
C PHE A 334 12.59 -6.10 -7.41
N GLY A 335 13.59 -6.93 -7.64
CA GLY A 335 13.44 -8.39 -7.51
C GLY A 335 13.26 -8.88 -6.07
N VAL A 336 13.89 -8.21 -5.08
CA VAL A 336 13.67 -8.49 -3.66
C VAL A 336 12.22 -8.20 -3.28
N MET A 337 11.70 -7.03 -3.70
CA MET A 337 10.31 -6.66 -3.52
C MET A 337 9.38 -7.69 -4.19
N MET A 338 9.65 -8.10 -5.43
CA MET A 338 8.83 -9.09 -6.15
C MET A 338 8.81 -10.45 -5.44
N ALA A 339 9.92 -10.91 -4.87
CA ALA A 339 9.97 -12.16 -4.10
C ALA A 339 9.10 -12.10 -2.84
N ILE A 340 9.14 -10.97 -2.11
CA ILE A 340 8.30 -10.74 -0.92
C ILE A 340 6.83 -10.68 -1.32
N VAL A 341 6.46 -9.75 -2.20
CA VAL A 341 5.08 -9.46 -2.57
C VAL A 341 4.41 -10.67 -3.22
N SER A 342 5.04 -11.26 -4.24
CA SER A 342 4.41 -12.33 -5.02
C SER A 342 4.16 -13.57 -4.16
N SER A 343 5.08 -13.92 -3.25
CA SER A 343 4.92 -15.10 -2.41
C SER A 343 3.80 -14.98 -1.38
N MET A 344 3.41 -13.76 -1.01
CA MET A 344 2.29 -13.48 -0.11
C MET A 344 0.95 -13.41 -0.82
N LEU A 345 0.93 -13.10 -2.13
CA LEU A 345 -0.31 -12.88 -2.88
C LEU A 345 -0.77 -14.08 -3.71
N VAL A 346 0.09 -15.07 -3.94
CA VAL A 346 -0.27 -16.28 -4.69
C VAL A 346 -0.50 -17.48 -3.78
N GLU A 347 -1.28 -18.44 -4.28
CA GLU A 347 -1.52 -19.71 -3.61
C GLU A 347 -0.21 -20.44 -3.30
N ARG A 348 -0.11 -20.96 -2.09
CA ARG A 348 1.07 -21.68 -1.63
C ARG A 348 1.18 -23.05 -2.32
N THR A 349 2.32 -23.29 -2.95
CA THR A 349 2.68 -24.60 -3.50
C THR A 349 4.16 -24.88 -3.23
N GLU A 350 4.55 -26.15 -3.12
CA GLU A 350 5.96 -26.53 -2.89
C GLU A 350 6.90 -25.99 -3.99
N ARG A 351 6.45 -26.04 -5.26
CA ARG A 351 7.18 -25.47 -6.39
C ARG A 351 7.27 -23.95 -6.29
N GLY A 352 6.18 -23.28 -5.92
CA GLY A 352 6.13 -21.82 -5.74
C GLY A 352 7.06 -21.35 -4.63
N ASP A 353 7.03 -22.00 -3.48
CA ASP A 353 7.93 -21.70 -2.35
C ASP A 353 9.39 -21.84 -2.77
N ARG A 354 9.75 -22.94 -3.47
CA ARG A 354 11.11 -23.14 -3.98
C ARG A 354 11.51 -22.04 -4.98
N MET A 355 10.61 -21.61 -5.86
CA MET A 355 10.86 -20.54 -6.82
C MET A 355 11.12 -19.21 -6.10
N PHE A 356 10.25 -18.82 -5.16
CA PHE A 356 10.40 -17.55 -4.45
C PHE A 356 11.64 -17.49 -3.55
N LEU A 357 11.99 -18.58 -2.88
CA LEU A 357 13.24 -18.68 -2.12
C LEU A 357 14.48 -18.58 -3.03
N THR A 358 14.43 -19.22 -4.21
CA THR A 358 15.51 -19.09 -5.22
C THR A 358 15.62 -17.65 -5.73
N MET A 359 14.50 -16.99 -6.01
CA MET A 359 14.48 -15.58 -6.41
C MET A 359 15.03 -14.68 -5.31
N LEU A 360 14.63 -14.88 -4.05
CA LEU A 360 15.14 -14.12 -2.91
C LEU A 360 16.66 -14.27 -2.80
N GLU A 361 17.18 -15.50 -2.85
CA GLU A 361 18.61 -15.77 -2.77
C GLU A 361 19.39 -15.03 -3.87
N ARG A 362 18.95 -15.16 -5.13
CA ARG A 362 19.65 -14.57 -6.27
C ARG A 362 19.58 -13.03 -6.25
N HIS A 363 18.41 -12.45 -5.93
CA HIS A 363 18.24 -11.00 -5.88
C HIS A 363 18.98 -10.36 -4.71
N THR A 364 18.91 -10.95 -3.51
CA THR A 364 19.67 -10.43 -2.35
C THR A 364 21.18 -10.54 -2.58
N SER A 365 21.65 -11.64 -3.20
CA SER A 365 23.05 -11.75 -3.63
C SER A 365 23.44 -10.67 -4.65
N HIS A 366 22.55 -10.29 -5.56
CA HIS A 366 22.80 -9.23 -6.54
C HIS A 366 22.86 -7.84 -5.90
N VAL A 367 21.97 -7.55 -4.95
CA VAL A 367 22.01 -6.33 -4.12
C VAL A 367 23.35 -6.20 -3.40
N LEU A 368 23.83 -7.28 -2.79
CA LEU A 368 25.10 -7.29 -2.05
C LEU A 368 26.30 -7.12 -2.99
N ASP A 369 26.36 -7.87 -4.09
CA ASP A 369 27.48 -7.81 -5.05
C ASP A 369 27.64 -6.43 -5.70
N THR A 370 26.53 -5.69 -5.86
CA THR A 370 26.54 -4.34 -6.47
C THR A 370 26.72 -3.23 -5.45
N GLY A 371 26.75 -3.54 -4.14
CA GLY A 371 26.77 -2.53 -3.08
C GLY A 371 25.54 -1.64 -3.12
N ALA A 372 24.38 -2.18 -3.50
CA ALA A 372 23.15 -1.40 -3.69
C ALA A 372 22.58 -0.85 -2.38
N LEU A 373 22.88 -1.47 -1.24
CA LEU A 373 22.49 -0.97 0.08
C LEU A 373 22.99 0.46 0.33
N ASP A 374 24.19 0.81 -0.12
CA ASP A 374 24.74 2.17 0.03
C ASP A 374 24.04 3.20 -0.86
N ALA A 375 23.26 2.75 -1.85
CA ALA A 375 22.46 3.61 -2.71
C ALA A 375 21.04 3.85 -2.16
N LEU A 376 20.62 3.10 -1.13
CA LEU A 376 19.37 3.40 -0.44
C LEU A 376 19.53 4.75 0.28
N PRO A 377 18.53 5.63 0.19
CA PRO A 377 18.52 6.80 1.03
C PRO A 377 18.55 6.35 2.49
N VAL A 378 19.32 7.06 3.31
CA VAL A 378 19.30 6.86 4.76
C VAL A 378 17.84 7.02 5.17
N ALA A 379 17.23 5.95 5.68
CA ALA A 379 15.90 6.03 6.26
C ALA A 379 15.97 7.17 7.28
N ALA A 380 15.26 8.25 7.03
CA ALA A 380 14.97 9.18 8.10
C ALA A 380 14.12 8.36 9.06
N HIS A 381 14.74 7.82 10.11
CA HIS A 381 13.99 7.32 11.24
C HIS A 381 13.12 8.51 11.65
N ARG A 382 11.82 8.47 11.34
CA ARG A 382 10.90 9.50 11.82
C ARG A 382 11.08 9.45 13.33
N ALA A 383 11.56 10.57 13.89
CA ALA A 383 11.86 10.62 15.31
C ALA A 383 10.62 10.13 16.05
N LEU A 384 10.80 9.33 17.11
CA LEU A 384 9.68 8.93 17.96
C LEU A 384 8.99 10.13 18.60
N GLN A 385 9.59 11.30 18.55
CA GLN A 385 8.99 12.55 18.98
C GLN A 385 8.40 13.30 17.78
N PRO A 386 7.14 13.76 17.87
CA PRO A 386 6.56 14.65 16.88
C PRO A 386 7.30 15.98 16.82
N ASP A 387 7.23 16.66 15.67
CA ASP A 387 7.67 18.05 15.55
C ASP A 387 6.68 18.95 16.32
N PRO A 388 7.13 19.92 17.14
CA PRO A 388 6.24 20.90 17.76
C PRO A 388 5.28 21.61 16.81
N ALA A 389 5.60 21.73 15.53
CA ALA A 389 4.72 22.27 14.51
C ALA A 389 3.48 21.39 14.24
N GLU A 390 3.53 20.09 14.54
CA GLU A 390 2.38 19.18 14.40
C GLU A 390 1.27 19.46 15.43
N GLU A 391 1.46 20.34 16.42
CA GLU A 391 0.37 20.80 17.31
C GLU A 391 -0.62 21.75 16.62
N ARG A 392 -0.25 22.29 15.45
CA ARG A 392 -1.11 23.21 14.69
C ARG A 392 -2.10 22.44 13.84
N ALA A 393 -3.20 23.10 13.48
CA ALA A 393 -4.12 22.59 12.48
C ALA A 393 -3.40 22.36 11.13
N HIS A 394 -3.74 21.27 10.46
CA HIS A 394 -3.14 20.86 9.20
C HIS A 394 -4.01 21.31 8.03
N ARG A 395 -3.37 21.46 6.85
CA ARG A 395 -4.12 21.69 5.63
C ARG A 395 -4.87 20.41 5.25
N PRO A 396 -6.21 20.45 5.06
CA PRO A 396 -6.97 19.29 4.62
C PRO A 396 -6.52 18.77 3.26
N GLY A 397 -6.53 17.44 3.10
CA GLY A 397 -6.47 16.80 1.79
C GLY A 397 -7.81 16.84 1.06
N ASP A 398 -7.82 16.43 -0.21
CA ASP A 398 -9.03 16.41 -1.05
C ASP A 398 -9.88 15.15 -0.82
N GLU A 399 -9.42 14.21 0.00
CA GLU A 399 -10.10 12.94 0.25
C GLU A 399 -11.39 13.12 1.08
N PRO A 400 -12.52 12.46 0.72
CA PRO A 400 -13.79 12.62 1.42
C PRO A 400 -13.78 12.28 2.92
N LEU A 401 -12.89 11.36 3.31
CA LEU A 401 -12.70 10.90 4.68
C LEU A 401 -11.45 11.48 5.34
N TRP A 402 -10.84 12.52 4.76
CA TRP A 402 -9.79 13.24 5.47
C TRP A 402 -10.37 13.87 6.73
N SER A 403 -9.71 13.62 7.86
CA SER A 403 -10.08 14.19 9.14
C SER A 403 -8.86 14.64 9.92
N GLU A 404 -9.07 15.66 10.74
CA GLU A 404 -8.16 16.05 11.80
C GLU A 404 -8.87 15.96 13.13
N SER A 405 -8.28 15.28 14.11
CA SER A 405 -8.91 15.05 15.41
C SER A 405 -7.94 15.28 16.56
N TRP A 406 -8.45 15.92 17.60
CA TRP A 406 -7.79 16.09 18.89
C TRP A 406 -8.58 15.39 19.98
N TYR A 407 -7.88 14.72 20.88
CA TYR A 407 -8.46 13.99 22.00
C TYR A 407 -7.74 14.35 23.29
N TRP A 408 -8.50 14.38 24.37
CA TRP A 408 -8.00 14.64 25.71
C TRP A 408 -8.79 13.80 26.71
N ASP A 409 -8.10 13.13 27.61
CA ASP A 409 -8.75 12.40 28.70
C ASP A 409 -8.02 12.56 30.03
N PHE A 410 -8.72 12.23 31.11
CA PHE A 410 -8.18 12.21 32.46
C PHE A 410 -8.93 11.21 33.35
N VAL A 411 -8.29 10.80 34.43
CA VAL A 411 -8.88 9.98 35.50
C VAL A 411 -8.50 10.55 36.86
N ASP A 412 -9.50 10.98 37.62
CA ASP A 412 -9.39 11.32 39.05
C ASP A 412 -9.92 10.16 39.88
N LEU A 413 -9.00 9.29 40.32
CA LEU A 413 -9.33 8.08 41.06
C LEU A 413 -9.97 8.38 42.42
N ASP A 414 -9.51 9.43 43.11
CA ASP A 414 -9.98 9.81 44.45
C ASP A 414 -11.44 10.25 44.43
N GLN A 415 -11.84 10.95 43.36
CA GLN A 415 -13.24 11.37 43.15
C GLN A 415 -14.07 10.32 42.38
N GLY A 416 -13.43 9.27 41.85
CA GLY A 416 -14.08 8.28 40.98
C GLY A 416 -14.62 8.92 39.71
N LEU A 417 -13.88 9.86 39.12
CA LEU A 417 -14.31 10.70 38.02
C LEU A 417 -13.38 10.52 36.82
N GLY A 418 -13.93 10.17 35.67
CA GLY A 418 -13.22 10.18 34.39
C GLY A 418 -13.89 11.13 33.41
N GLY A 419 -13.08 11.83 32.63
CA GLY A 419 -13.59 12.60 31.50
C GLY A 419 -12.78 12.39 30.24
N TRP A 420 -13.44 12.49 29.08
CA TRP A 420 -12.77 12.60 27.79
C TRP A 420 -13.47 13.61 26.89
N VAL A 421 -12.66 14.28 26.07
CA VAL A 421 -13.09 15.29 25.11
C VAL A 421 -12.48 14.95 23.77
N ARG A 422 -13.24 15.18 22.70
CA ARG A 422 -12.76 15.07 21.32
C ARG A 422 -13.36 16.15 20.44
N LEU A 423 -12.50 16.78 19.66
CA LEU A 423 -12.86 17.52 18.46
C LEU A 423 -12.40 16.74 17.23
N GLY A 424 -13.28 16.52 16.25
CA GLY A 424 -12.93 15.94 14.95
C GLY A 424 -13.46 16.80 13.81
N LEU A 425 -12.59 17.34 12.96
CA LEU A 425 -12.95 18.09 11.76
C LEU A 425 -13.00 17.15 10.57
N ILE A 426 -14.06 17.23 9.75
CA ILE A 426 -14.24 16.40 8.55
C ILE A 426 -14.60 17.32 7.35
N PRO A 427 -13.61 18.05 6.79
CA PRO A 427 -13.82 19.03 5.73
C PRO A 427 -14.54 18.47 4.49
N GLY A 428 -14.16 17.27 4.06
CA GLY A 428 -14.76 16.58 2.92
C GLY A 428 -16.27 16.31 3.06
N GLN A 429 -16.80 16.36 4.29
CA GLN A 429 -18.22 16.18 4.60
C GLN A 429 -18.86 17.43 5.24
N SER A 430 -18.17 18.57 5.23
CA SER A 430 -18.69 19.86 5.70
C SER A 430 -19.20 19.90 7.16
N HIS A 431 -18.62 19.11 8.07
CA HIS A 431 -19.01 19.12 9.49
C HIS A 431 -17.86 18.78 10.44
N ALA A 432 -18.11 18.99 11.72
CA ALA A 432 -17.25 18.64 12.85
C ALA A 432 -18.00 17.80 13.88
N TRP A 433 -17.25 17.03 14.65
CA TRP A 433 -17.71 16.22 15.76
C TRP A 433 -17.17 16.76 17.07
N ILE A 434 -18.07 17.14 17.98
CA ILE A 434 -17.75 17.60 19.33
C ILE A 434 -18.24 16.56 20.32
N ASN A 435 -17.35 16.08 21.17
CA ASN A 435 -17.67 15.14 22.23
C ASN A 435 -17.02 15.64 23.52
N ALA A 436 -17.78 15.76 24.60
CA ALA A 436 -17.24 15.92 25.94
C ALA A 436 -18.10 15.10 26.90
N LEU A 437 -17.50 14.08 27.52
CA LEU A 437 -18.21 13.15 28.39
C LEU A 437 -17.52 13.05 29.74
N ILE A 438 -18.33 13.04 30.81
CA ILE A 438 -17.89 12.81 32.19
C ILE A 438 -18.65 11.60 32.74
N CYS A 439 -17.95 10.67 33.39
CA CYS A 439 -18.54 9.44 33.92
C CYS A 439 -17.80 8.93 35.17
N GLY A 440 -18.47 8.08 35.93
CA GLY A 440 -17.91 7.44 37.13
C GLY A 440 -18.89 6.44 37.74
N PRO A 441 -18.44 5.55 38.63
CA PRO A 441 -19.28 4.48 39.18
C PRO A 441 -20.44 4.99 40.05
N ALA A 442 -20.34 6.22 40.57
CA ALA A 442 -21.33 6.83 41.45
C ALA A 442 -22.11 7.98 40.80
N MET A 443 -22.09 8.08 39.47
CA MET A 443 -22.79 9.14 38.73
C MET A 443 -23.30 8.65 37.37
N PRO A 444 -24.36 9.28 36.82
CA PRO A 444 -24.73 9.06 35.42
C PRO A 444 -23.59 9.51 34.50
N THR A 445 -23.57 8.93 33.30
CA THR A 445 -22.73 9.45 32.21
C THR A 445 -23.33 10.74 31.70
N VAL A 446 -22.58 11.84 31.76
CA VAL A 446 -23.01 13.14 31.25
C VAL A 446 -22.28 13.39 29.94
N ALA A 447 -23.03 13.52 28.85
CA ALA A 447 -22.51 13.64 27.50
C ALA A 447 -22.99 14.93 26.83
N LEU A 448 -22.04 15.77 26.42
CA LEU A 448 -22.23 16.87 25.48
C LEU A 448 -21.72 16.38 24.13
N LEU A 449 -22.64 16.18 23.18
CA LEU A 449 -22.37 15.59 21.87
C LEU A 449 -22.98 16.45 20.76
N ASP A 450 -22.20 16.69 19.71
CA ASP A 450 -22.69 17.21 18.45
C ASP A 450 -21.89 16.63 17.28
N PHE A 451 -22.51 15.73 16.50
CA PHE A 451 -21.91 15.09 15.32
C PHE A 451 -22.18 15.86 14.02
N HIS A 452 -22.85 17.01 14.09
CA HIS A 452 -23.22 17.84 12.95
C HIS A 452 -22.84 19.31 13.16
N ALA A 453 -21.87 19.58 14.06
CA ALA A 453 -21.38 20.91 14.28
C ALA A 453 -20.82 21.49 12.97
N PRO A 454 -21.03 22.78 12.67
CA PRO A 454 -20.44 23.39 11.50
C PRO A 454 -18.91 23.41 11.60
N LEU A 455 -18.22 23.34 10.46
CA LEU A 455 -16.78 23.56 10.43
C LEU A 455 -16.45 24.98 10.92
N PRO A 456 -15.51 25.14 11.85
CA PRO A 456 -15.13 26.45 12.36
C PRO A 456 -14.22 27.18 11.36
N GLU A 457 -14.22 28.52 11.41
CA GLU A 457 -13.20 29.33 10.71
C GLU A 457 -11.83 29.20 11.39
N ASP A 458 -11.82 29.14 12.72
CA ASP A 458 -10.64 28.86 13.55
C ASP A 458 -10.77 27.46 14.15
N PRO A 459 -9.93 26.48 13.75
CA PRO A 459 -9.94 25.13 14.32
C PRO A 459 -9.87 25.09 15.84
N HIS A 460 -9.25 26.10 16.47
CA HIS A 460 -9.06 26.18 17.92
C HIS A 460 -10.27 26.74 18.69
N HIS A 461 -11.30 27.21 17.99
CA HIS A 461 -12.53 27.73 18.59
C HIS A 461 -13.76 27.28 17.81
N VAL A 462 -14.49 26.30 18.37
CA VAL A 462 -15.66 25.69 17.73
C VAL A 462 -16.92 26.07 18.48
N ARG A 463 -17.94 26.50 17.73
CA ARG A 463 -19.26 26.84 18.26
C ARG A 463 -20.36 26.09 17.51
N SER A 464 -21.28 25.51 18.25
CA SER A 464 -22.49 24.90 17.70
C SER A 464 -23.67 25.09 18.64
N GLY A 465 -24.64 25.93 18.25
CA GLY A 465 -25.72 26.34 19.14
C GLY A 465 -25.17 26.98 20.43
N ASP A 466 -25.50 26.38 21.58
CA ASP A 466 -25.04 26.81 22.91
C ASP A 466 -23.75 26.11 23.38
N ILE A 467 -23.11 25.32 22.50
CA ILE A 467 -21.81 24.67 22.76
C ILE A 467 -20.68 25.64 22.34
N ASP A 468 -19.73 25.89 23.26
CA ASP A 468 -18.46 26.59 23.01
C ASP A 468 -17.32 25.64 23.41
N LEU A 469 -16.44 25.31 22.46
CA LEU A 469 -15.22 24.53 22.69
C LEU A 469 -14.02 25.38 22.26
N ARG A 470 -13.05 25.55 23.15
CA ARG A 470 -11.76 26.20 22.87
C ARG A 470 -10.64 25.29 23.28
N HIS A 471 -9.60 25.21 22.46
CA HIS A 471 -8.48 24.35 22.77
C HIS A 471 -7.20 24.86 22.12
N GLY A 472 -6.06 24.56 22.73
CA GLY A 472 -4.78 24.89 22.11
C GLY A 472 -3.58 24.58 22.99
N ALA A 473 -2.44 24.38 22.31
CA ALA A 473 -1.15 24.27 22.97
C ALA A 473 -0.76 25.65 23.53
N VAL A 474 -0.60 25.73 24.85
CA VAL A 474 0.01 26.88 25.53
C VAL A 474 1.51 26.88 25.27
N VAL A 475 2.11 25.69 25.37
CA VAL A 475 3.49 25.40 24.96
C VAL A 475 3.45 24.11 24.14
N PRO A 476 3.78 24.14 22.84
CA PRO A 476 3.75 22.96 21.97
C PRO A 476 4.43 21.74 22.59
N LEU A 477 3.79 20.58 22.50
CA LEU A 477 4.24 19.30 23.06
C LEU A 477 4.43 19.25 24.58
N HIS A 478 4.12 20.33 25.30
CA HIS A 478 4.35 20.42 26.74
C HIS A 478 3.06 20.70 27.51
N THR A 479 2.40 21.83 27.25
CA THR A 479 1.20 22.25 28.00
C THR A 479 0.07 22.59 27.04
N TYR A 480 -1.12 22.04 27.29
CA TYR A 480 -2.30 22.15 26.44
C TYR A 480 -3.53 22.49 27.28
N ARG A 481 -4.37 23.42 26.84
CA ARG A 481 -5.59 23.81 27.56
C ARG A 481 -6.83 23.52 26.73
N VAL A 482 -7.89 23.05 27.39
CA VAL A 482 -9.20 22.78 26.78
C VAL A 482 -10.29 23.38 27.66
N GLU A 483 -11.17 24.16 27.04
CA GLU A 483 -12.38 24.69 27.64
C GLU A 483 -13.57 24.15 26.83
N VAL A 484 -14.56 23.55 27.51
CA VAL A 484 -15.84 23.19 26.90
C VAL A 484 -16.96 23.66 27.80
N SER A 485 -18.02 24.21 27.22
CA SER A 485 -19.25 24.57 27.93
C SER A 485 -20.45 24.38 27.02
N GLY A 486 -21.52 23.79 27.54
CA GLY A 486 -22.76 23.73 26.78
C GLY A 486 -23.86 22.88 27.43
N PRO A 487 -25.00 22.74 26.73
CA PRO A 487 -26.02 21.77 27.07
C PRO A 487 -25.46 20.35 26.94
N ALA A 488 -25.86 19.48 27.85
CA ALA A 488 -25.48 18.07 27.89
C ALA A 488 -26.70 17.20 28.20
N GLN A 489 -26.52 15.88 28.17
CA GLN A 489 -27.51 14.92 28.59
C GLN A 489 -26.91 13.93 29.60
N ALA A 490 -27.66 13.63 30.67
CA ALA A 490 -27.29 12.66 31.70
C ALA A 490 -28.00 11.31 31.45
N PHE A 491 -27.22 10.24 31.50
CA PHE A 491 -27.63 8.86 31.21
C PHE A 491 -27.32 7.95 32.40
N ASP A 492 -28.36 7.40 33.04
CA ASP A 492 -28.18 6.41 34.11
C ASP A 492 -27.77 5.04 33.54
N ASP A 493 -28.26 4.71 32.34
CA ASP A 493 -27.76 3.61 31.51
C ASP A 493 -26.86 4.21 30.41
N PRO A 494 -25.52 4.08 30.50
CA PRO A 494 -24.62 4.60 29.48
C PRO A 494 -24.84 3.97 28.10
N ALA A 495 -25.39 2.75 28.02
CA ALA A 495 -25.66 2.08 26.75
C ALA A 495 -26.78 2.75 25.94
N ALA A 496 -27.58 3.63 26.55
CA ALA A 496 -28.57 4.46 25.85
C ALA A 496 -27.93 5.31 24.74
N LEU A 497 -26.69 5.78 24.95
CA LEU A 497 -25.91 6.49 23.93
C LEU A 497 -25.63 5.62 22.69
N LEU A 498 -25.31 4.33 22.90
CA LEU A 498 -25.11 3.38 21.82
C LEU A 498 -26.40 3.04 21.07
N ARG A 499 -27.56 3.20 21.71
CA ARG A 499 -28.88 3.01 21.10
C ARG A 499 -29.44 4.29 20.45
N GLY A 500 -28.77 5.43 20.63
CA GLY A 500 -29.26 6.73 20.16
C GLY A 500 -30.50 7.21 20.93
N GLU A 501 -30.67 6.76 22.17
CA GLU A 501 -31.77 7.18 23.04
C GLU A 501 -31.46 8.54 23.68
N PRO A 502 -32.48 9.38 23.96
CA PRO A 502 -32.27 10.66 24.61
C PRO A 502 -32.00 10.49 26.11
N GLY A 503 -31.06 11.28 26.65
CA GLY A 503 -30.83 11.39 28.09
C GLY A 503 -31.65 12.50 28.74
N ARG A 504 -31.51 12.65 30.06
CA ARG A 504 -32.11 13.78 30.78
C ARG A 504 -31.31 15.06 30.53
N PRO A 505 -31.93 16.24 30.35
CA PRO A 505 -31.18 17.49 30.19
C PRO A 505 -30.22 17.74 31.36
N ALA A 506 -29.00 18.16 31.03
CA ALA A 506 -27.94 18.53 31.97
C ALA A 506 -27.13 19.70 31.39
N ARG A 507 -26.18 20.23 32.17
CA ARG A 507 -25.13 21.14 31.69
C ARG A 507 -23.76 20.63 32.08
N LEU A 508 -22.82 20.76 31.14
CA LEU A 508 -21.42 20.44 31.33
C LEU A 508 -20.57 21.68 31.07
N SER A 509 -19.60 21.91 31.95
CA SER A 509 -18.48 22.81 31.69
C SER A 509 -17.18 22.20 32.20
N LEU A 510 -16.09 22.39 31.47
CA LEU A 510 -14.74 21.99 31.87
C LEU A 510 -13.74 23.07 31.43
N ASP A 511 -12.75 23.32 32.28
CA ASP A 511 -11.56 24.12 31.98
C ASP A 511 -10.38 23.37 32.59
N LEU A 512 -9.64 22.68 31.73
CA LEU A 512 -8.61 21.72 32.11
C LEU A 512 -7.32 21.99 31.33
N THR A 513 -6.20 21.76 32.00
CA THR A 513 -4.85 21.87 31.44
C THR A 513 -4.14 20.54 31.56
N TRP A 514 -3.63 20.04 30.43
CA TRP A 514 -2.77 18.87 30.32
C TRP A 514 -1.32 19.33 30.28
N THR A 515 -0.49 18.80 31.17
CA THR A 515 0.95 19.02 31.22
C THR A 515 1.66 17.70 30.99
N THR A 516 2.56 17.66 30.02
CA THR A 516 3.24 16.44 29.56
C THR A 516 4.12 15.85 30.65
N THR A 517 3.96 14.56 30.95
CA THR A 517 4.73 13.83 31.97
C THR A 517 5.68 12.77 31.40
N GLY A 518 5.49 12.39 30.13
CA GLY A 518 6.36 11.44 29.42
C GLY A 518 6.97 12.04 28.16
N THR A 519 7.55 11.18 27.33
CA THR A 519 8.03 11.56 26.02
C THR A 519 6.87 11.52 25.01
N PRO A 520 6.58 12.62 24.31
CA PRO A 520 5.63 12.60 23.19
C PRO A 520 6.00 11.52 22.17
N TYR A 521 5.03 10.71 21.76
CA TYR A 521 5.23 9.56 20.89
C TYR A 521 4.51 9.72 19.55
N ALA A 522 5.25 9.81 18.45
CA ALA A 522 4.72 9.86 17.10
C ALA A 522 4.63 8.46 16.50
N TYR A 523 3.48 8.16 15.88
CA TYR A 523 3.26 6.91 15.17
C TYR A 523 4.11 6.84 13.91
N ARG A 524 4.55 5.62 13.57
CA ARG A 524 5.26 5.35 12.32
C ARG A 524 4.34 5.01 11.15
N ILE A 525 3.16 4.46 11.43
CA ILE A 525 2.25 3.92 10.40
C ILE A 525 1.18 4.92 9.92
N THR A 526 0.87 5.95 10.71
CA THR A 526 -0.14 6.97 10.40
C THR A 526 0.26 8.30 11.02
N SER A 527 -0.20 9.42 10.46
CA SER A 527 -0.03 10.76 11.07
C SER A 527 -0.85 10.89 12.35
N ARG A 528 -0.21 10.59 13.49
CA ARG A 528 -0.75 10.63 14.84
C ARG A 528 0.39 10.75 15.85
N TYR A 529 0.15 11.42 16.97
CA TYR A 529 1.00 11.30 18.14
C TYR A 529 0.17 11.16 19.43
N GLU A 530 0.83 10.65 20.48
CA GLU A 530 0.26 10.27 21.77
C GLU A 530 1.13 10.82 22.90
N ILE A 531 0.52 11.44 23.92
CA ILE A 531 1.27 12.12 24.99
C ILE A 531 0.61 11.87 26.36
N PRO A 532 1.33 11.21 27.29
CA PRO A 532 0.87 11.06 28.66
C PRO A 532 1.04 12.38 29.41
N CYS A 533 0.06 12.71 30.23
CA CYS A 533 -0.04 14.00 30.89
C CYS A 533 -0.51 13.88 32.34
N GLU A 534 -0.18 14.93 33.09
CA GLU A 534 -0.84 15.33 34.31
C GLU A 534 -1.91 16.38 33.97
N VAL A 535 -3.07 16.29 34.60
CA VAL A 535 -4.24 17.13 34.32
C VAL A 535 -4.66 17.89 35.58
N SER A 536 -4.95 19.18 35.42
CA SER A 536 -5.48 20.03 36.49
C SER A 536 -6.51 21.01 35.96
N GLY A 537 -7.46 21.39 36.81
CA GLY A 537 -8.47 22.42 36.51
C GLY A 537 -9.81 22.11 37.19
N THR A 538 -10.90 22.44 36.52
CA THR A 538 -12.26 22.27 37.08
C THR A 538 -13.20 21.64 36.07
N VAL A 539 -14.04 20.73 36.55
CA VAL A 539 -15.21 20.21 35.82
C VAL A 539 -16.46 20.56 36.61
N THR A 540 -17.48 21.05 35.93
CA THR A 540 -18.77 21.40 36.52
C THR A 540 -19.88 20.65 35.80
N VAL A 541 -20.66 19.87 36.55
CA VAL A 541 -21.83 19.14 36.07
C VAL A 541 -23.05 19.60 36.84
N ASP A 542 -24.04 20.20 36.15
CA ASP A 542 -25.26 20.75 36.78
C ASP A 542 -24.99 21.67 38.00
N GLY A 543 -23.92 22.46 37.92
CA GLY A 543 -23.49 23.38 38.97
C GLY A 543 -22.73 22.73 40.13
N ARG A 544 -22.48 21.42 40.09
CA ARG A 544 -21.56 20.73 41.00
C ARG A 544 -20.15 20.77 40.45
N ASP A 545 -19.23 21.35 41.21
CA ASP A 545 -17.83 21.46 40.86
C ASP A 545 -17.01 20.27 41.35
N PHE A 546 -16.11 19.80 40.48
CA PHE A 546 -15.07 18.82 40.74
C PHE A 546 -13.73 19.50 40.46
N ALA A 547 -12.92 19.67 41.51
CA ALA A 547 -11.58 20.21 41.36
C ALA A 547 -10.62 19.09 40.97
N VAL A 548 -10.10 19.12 39.74
CA VAL A 548 -9.14 18.15 39.23
C VAL A 548 -7.72 18.64 39.58
N ARG A 549 -6.96 17.85 40.32
CA ARG A 549 -5.66 18.28 40.88
C ARG A 549 -4.57 17.26 40.62
N SER A 550 -3.73 17.52 39.61
CA SER A 550 -2.55 16.70 39.30
C SER A 550 -2.92 15.21 39.17
N VAL A 551 -3.92 14.95 38.31
CA VAL A 551 -4.39 13.58 38.03
C VAL A 551 -3.83 13.08 36.72
N VAL A 552 -3.84 11.78 36.48
CA VAL A 552 -3.33 11.21 35.22
C VAL A 552 -4.29 11.47 34.05
N GLY A 553 -3.73 11.59 32.85
CA GLY A 553 -4.49 11.67 31.61
C GLY A 553 -3.63 11.49 30.38
N GLN A 554 -4.28 11.48 29.23
CA GLN A 554 -3.65 11.36 27.93
C GLN A 554 -4.17 12.47 27.00
N ARG A 555 -3.35 12.88 26.05
CA ARG A 555 -3.84 13.61 24.87
C ARG A 555 -3.25 13.04 23.59
N ASP A 556 -4.01 13.16 22.51
CA ASP A 556 -3.57 12.75 21.19
C ASP A 556 -4.08 13.69 20.11
N HIS A 557 -3.38 13.69 18.97
CA HIS A 557 -3.73 14.46 17.79
C HIS A 557 -3.39 13.63 16.56
N SER A 558 -4.33 13.58 15.63
CA SER A 558 -4.17 12.84 14.38
C SER A 558 -4.72 13.63 13.20
N ASN A 559 -4.15 13.38 12.02
CA ASN A 559 -4.63 13.93 10.75
C ASN A 559 -4.52 12.89 9.63
N GLY A 560 -5.28 13.10 8.55
CA GLY A 560 -5.30 12.24 7.35
C GLY A 560 -6.59 11.45 7.19
N VAL A 561 -6.60 10.53 6.22
CA VAL A 561 -7.77 9.70 5.92
C VAL A 561 -8.07 8.76 7.08
N ARG A 562 -9.32 8.76 7.56
CA ARG A 562 -9.81 7.87 8.63
C ARG A 562 -11.20 7.37 8.28
N ASP A 563 -11.34 6.06 8.11
CA ASP A 563 -12.64 5.40 8.00
C ASP A 563 -12.94 4.67 9.31
N TRP A 564 -13.77 5.28 10.16
CA TRP A 564 -14.19 4.69 11.44
C TRP A 564 -15.09 3.47 11.28
N TRP A 565 -15.58 3.21 10.07
CA TRP A 565 -16.55 2.16 9.74
C TRP A 565 -15.95 0.97 8.99
N ALA A 566 -14.62 0.96 8.79
CA ALA A 566 -13.93 -0.04 7.97
C ALA A 566 -13.16 -1.10 8.77
N MET A 567 -12.83 -0.84 10.03
CA MET A 567 -11.94 -1.72 10.82
C MET A 567 -12.22 -1.62 12.31
N ASP A 568 -12.07 -2.73 13.02
CA ASP A 568 -12.24 -2.78 14.47
C ASP A 568 -10.91 -2.48 15.15
N TRP A 569 -10.95 -1.89 16.35
CA TRP A 569 -9.73 -1.74 17.15
C TRP A 569 -10.00 -1.66 18.64
N VAL A 570 -8.95 -1.93 19.42
CA VAL A 570 -8.87 -1.58 20.84
C VAL A 570 -7.71 -0.62 21.05
N TRP A 571 -8.01 0.59 21.47
CA TRP A 571 -7.00 1.59 21.87
C TRP A 571 -6.93 1.66 23.40
N SER A 572 -5.74 1.90 23.93
CA SER A 572 -5.50 2.05 25.36
C SER A 572 -4.44 3.11 25.66
N ALA A 573 -4.64 3.86 26.74
CA ALA A 573 -3.64 4.68 27.41
C ALA A 573 -3.76 4.45 28.92
N LEU A 574 -2.72 3.85 29.50
CA LEU A 574 -2.71 3.36 30.88
C LEU A 574 -1.51 3.95 31.62
N HIS A 575 -1.73 4.28 32.89
CA HIS A 575 -0.73 4.90 33.76
C HIS A 575 -0.62 4.08 35.05
N LEU A 576 0.54 3.50 35.27
CA LEU A 576 0.84 2.70 36.47
C LEU A 576 1.29 3.59 37.63
N ASP A 577 1.01 3.13 38.85
CA ASP A 577 1.35 3.81 40.10
C ASP A 577 2.87 4.01 40.28
N ASP A 578 3.68 3.20 39.58
CA ASP A 578 5.15 3.33 39.57
C ASP A 578 5.66 4.44 38.63
N GLY A 579 4.76 5.14 37.94
CA GLY A 579 5.05 6.19 36.96
C GLY A 579 5.23 5.68 35.53
N THR A 580 5.05 4.38 35.27
CA THR A 580 5.10 3.84 33.91
C THR A 580 3.86 4.25 33.12
N HIS A 581 4.05 4.70 31.88
CA HIS A 581 2.98 4.98 30.93
C HIS A 581 2.99 3.93 29.82
N LEU A 582 1.81 3.40 29.51
CA LEU A 582 1.58 2.38 28.50
C LEU A 582 0.57 2.92 27.50
N HIS A 583 0.86 2.72 26.23
CA HIS A 583 -0.09 3.02 25.17
C HIS A 583 -0.06 1.89 24.14
N GLY A 584 -1.21 1.47 23.67
CA GLY A 584 -1.31 0.42 22.66
C GLY A 584 -2.60 0.46 21.87
N VAL A 585 -2.48 0.10 20.59
CA VAL A 585 -3.59 -0.16 19.68
C VAL A 585 -3.47 -1.58 19.15
N ASP A 586 -4.53 -2.36 19.31
CA ASP A 586 -4.77 -3.62 18.62
C ASP A 586 -5.77 -3.34 17.48
N LEU A 587 -5.28 -3.25 16.24
CA LEU A 587 -6.06 -2.94 15.04
C LEU A 587 -6.38 -4.23 14.28
N ARG A 588 -7.66 -4.41 13.97
CA ARG A 588 -8.22 -5.62 13.35
C ARG A 588 -8.88 -5.29 12.03
N ILE A 589 -8.29 -5.78 10.97
CA ILE A 589 -8.80 -5.65 9.61
C ILE A 589 -9.11 -7.07 9.14
N ALA A 590 -10.29 -7.26 8.54
CA ALA A 590 -10.70 -8.55 8.01
C ALA A 590 -9.64 -9.08 7.02
N ASP A 591 -9.33 -10.37 7.13
CA ASP A 591 -8.37 -11.09 6.28
C ASP A 591 -6.90 -10.60 6.35
N LEU A 592 -6.55 -9.73 7.31
CA LEU A 592 -5.18 -9.30 7.57
C LEU A 592 -4.69 -9.75 8.97
N PRO A 593 -3.38 -10.00 9.14
CA PRO A 593 -2.79 -10.19 10.47
C PRO A 593 -3.02 -8.98 11.39
N PRO A 594 -3.07 -9.17 12.73
CA PRO A 594 -3.21 -8.08 13.68
C PRO A 594 -2.12 -7.01 13.50
N VAL A 595 -2.54 -5.74 13.45
CA VAL A 595 -1.61 -4.60 13.36
C VAL A 595 -1.59 -3.92 14.71
N SER A 596 -0.40 -3.64 15.25
CA SER A 596 -0.29 -2.95 16.53
C SER A 596 0.69 -1.78 16.50
N VAL A 597 0.39 -0.77 17.32
CA VAL A 597 1.25 0.40 17.56
C VAL A 597 1.14 0.76 19.03
N GLY A 598 2.22 1.24 19.63
CA GLY A 598 2.21 1.56 21.04
C GLY A 598 3.59 1.86 21.60
N TYR A 599 3.60 2.19 22.88
CA TYR A 599 4.82 2.37 23.65
C TYR A 599 4.71 1.87 25.08
N ILE A 600 5.87 1.62 25.67
CA ILE A 600 6.10 1.46 27.11
C ILE A 600 7.11 2.53 27.53
N GLN A 601 6.73 3.38 28.47
CA GLN A 601 7.56 4.46 29.00
C GLN A 601 7.72 4.30 30.51
N GLN A 602 8.87 3.79 30.94
CA GLN A 602 9.22 3.72 32.35
C GLN A 602 9.87 5.03 32.82
N PRO A 603 9.69 5.44 34.08
CA PRO A 603 10.32 6.64 34.61
C PRO A 603 11.85 6.62 34.44
N GLY A 604 12.40 7.67 33.82
CA GLY A 604 13.83 7.80 33.61
C GLY A 604 14.44 6.87 32.54
N ALA A 605 13.63 6.08 31.83
CA ALA A 605 14.06 5.24 30.72
C ALA A 605 13.69 5.87 29.36
N SER A 606 14.31 5.38 28.28
CA SER A 606 13.91 5.73 26.92
C SER A 606 12.56 5.07 26.56
N VAL A 607 11.80 5.72 25.68
CA VAL A 607 10.59 5.13 25.09
C VAL A 607 10.91 3.81 24.40
N VAL A 608 10.16 2.77 24.73
CA VAL A 608 10.23 1.46 24.05
C VAL A 608 8.96 1.32 23.22
N GLU A 609 9.09 1.18 21.90
CA GLU A 609 7.94 0.87 21.05
C GLU A 609 7.46 -0.55 21.25
N THR A 610 6.15 -0.74 21.21
CA THR A 610 5.58 -2.08 21.28
C THR A 610 5.76 -2.80 19.95
N THR A 611 6.17 -4.06 20.00
CA THR A 611 6.21 -4.96 18.83
C THR A 611 4.90 -5.71 18.61
N ALA A 612 4.09 -5.87 19.66
CA ALA A 612 2.77 -6.51 19.59
C ALA A 612 1.85 -5.94 20.68
N VAL A 613 0.56 -5.78 20.36
CA VAL A 613 -0.52 -5.49 21.31
C VAL A 613 -1.71 -6.39 20.94
N ASP A 614 -2.13 -7.28 21.83
CA ASP A 614 -3.32 -8.14 21.68
C ASP A 614 -4.33 -7.77 22.76
N ALA A 615 -5.58 -7.51 22.37
CA ALA A 615 -6.65 -7.19 23.29
C ALA A 615 -7.75 -8.27 23.27
N ARG A 616 -8.17 -8.75 24.44
CA ARG A 616 -9.27 -9.71 24.54
C ARG A 616 -10.37 -9.12 25.40
N ALA A 617 -11.42 -8.66 24.74
CA ALA A 617 -12.55 -8.03 25.39
C ALA A 617 -13.82 -8.89 25.31
N THR A 618 -14.59 -8.87 26.39
CA THR A 618 -15.97 -9.39 26.40
C THR A 618 -16.95 -8.23 26.53
N PHE A 619 -18.16 -8.40 26.02
CA PHE A 619 -19.18 -7.36 26.00
C PHE A 619 -20.49 -7.89 26.57
N ALA A 620 -21.23 -7.02 27.25
CA ALA A 620 -22.61 -7.27 27.61
C ALA A 620 -23.52 -7.14 26.38
N ASP A 621 -24.74 -7.66 26.48
CA ASP A 621 -25.75 -7.61 25.42
C ASP A 621 -26.12 -6.18 25.00
N ASN A 622 -25.87 -5.19 25.87
CA ASN A 622 -26.07 -3.78 25.60
C ASN A 622 -24.90 -3.11 24.85
N GLY A 623 -23.86 -3.87 24.47
CA GLY A 623 -22.71 -3.41 23.72
C GLY A 623 -21.57 -2.79 24.54
N LEU A 624 -21.72 -2.68 25.87
CA LEU A 624 -20.66 -2.16 26.75
C LEU A 624 -19.64 -3.25 27.12
N PRO A 625 -18.35 -2.90 27.25
CA PRO A 625 -17.30 -3.85 27.62
C PRO A 625 -17.44 -4.31 29.08
N LEU A 626 -17.25 -5.60 29.34
CA LEU A 626 -17.30 -6.19 30.68
C LEU A 626 -15.90 -6.45 31.23
N THR A 627 -15.08 -7.16 30.46
CA THR A 627 -13.69 -7.47 30.80
C THR A 627 -12.80 -7.16 29.63
N THR A 628 -11.55 -6.79 29.89
CA THR A 628 -10.51 -6.75 28.85
C THR A 628 -9.19 -7.18 29.44
N THR A 629 -8.47 -8.03 28.71
CA THR A 629 -7.07 -8.37 28.99
C THR A 629 -6.23 -7.86 27.83
N LEU A 630 -5.16 -7.11 28.13
CA LEU A 630 -4.21 -6.61 27.15
C LEU A 630 -2.88 -7.34 27.31
N CYS A 631 -2.29 -7.82 26.21
CA CYS A 631 -0.94 -8.37 26.19
C CYS A 631 -0.05 -7.48 25.32
N MET A 632 1.03 -6.95 25.90
CA MET A 632 1.95 -6.03 25.21
C MET A 632 3.38 -6.58 25.16
N GLN A 633 4.02 -6.45 24.00
CA GLN A 633 5.42 -6.78 23.76
C GLN A 633 6.20 -5.54 23.33
N PRO A 634 7.50 -5.42 23.64
CA PRO A 634 8.32 -6.35 24.43
C PRO A 634 8.05 -6.24 25.94
N GLY A 635 8.31 -7.32 26.68
CA GLY A 635 8.23 -7.34 28.15
C GLY A 635 7.14 -8.23 28.73
N ASP A 636 6.42 -8.99 27.90
CA ASP A 636 5.39 -9.95 28.32
C ASP A 636 4.39 -9.35 29.32
N LEU A 637 3.97 -8.10 29.08
CA LEU A 637 3.10 -7.40 29.99
C LEU A 637 1.64 -7.77 29.72
N GLU A 638 1.06 -8.56 30.61
CA GLU A 638 -0.36 -8.86 30.65
C GLU A 638 -1.06 -7.93 31.64
N VAL A 639 -2.13 -7.27 31.21
CA VAL A 639 -2.88 -6.27 31.96
C VAL A 639 -4.35 -6.64 32.01
N ASP A 640 -4.87 -6.86 33.20
CA ASP A 640 -6.29 -7.04 33.46
C ASP A 640 -6.97 -5.70 33.72
N VAL A 641 -8.09 -5.48 33.04
CA VAL A 641 -8.83 -4.22 33.02
C VAL A 641 -10.17 -4.38 33.73
N ALA A 642 -10.39 -3.56 34.76
CA ALA A 642 -11.65 -3.47 35.50
C ALA A 642 -12.32 -2.11 35.26
N VAL A 643 -13.31 -2.10 34.37
CA VAL A 643 -14.05 -0.89 33.98
C VAL A 643 -14.76 -0.24 35.18
N GLN A 644 -14.63 1.07 35.31
CA GLN A 644 -15.23 1.87 36.40
C GLN A 644 -16.30 2.84 35.91
N GLY A 645 -16.18 3.36 34.69
CA GLY A 645 -17.17 4.27 34.11
C GLY A 645 -17.14 4.21 32.59
N HIS A 646 -18.33 4.22 31.98
CA HIS A 646 -18.50 4.18 30.53
C HIS A 646 -18.85 5.56 29.99
N ALA A 647 -18.24 5.94 28.88
CA ALA A 647 -18.53 7.16 28.14
C ALA A 647 -18.57 6.85 26.63
N PRO A 648 -19.50 5.98 26.19
CA PRO A 648 -19.53 5.49 24.82
C PRO A 648 -20.10 6.54 23.86
N VAL A 649 -19.75 6.44 22.57
CA VAL A 649 -20.44 7.16 21.49
C VAL A 649 -20.83 6.22 20.36
N ARG A 650 -21.79 6.67 19.54
CA ARG A 650 -22.27 5.94 18.36
C ARG A 650 -22.02 6.79 17.13
N LEU A 651 -21.24 6.27 16.19
CA LEU A 651 -20.88 6.96 14.95
C LEU A 651 -21.71 6.40 13.79
N VAL A 652 -22.38 7.27 13.05
CA VAL A 652 -23.22 6.88 11.91
C VAL A 652 -22.67 7.55 10.64
N ALA A 653 -22.31 6.74 9.65
CA ALA A 653 -21.85 7.23 8.36
C ALA A 653 -23.01 7.80 7.54
N PRO A 654 -22.74 8.68 6.55
CA PRO A 654 -23.76 9.16 5.62
C PRO A 654 -24.49 8.05 4.84
N ASP A 655 -23.81 6.92 4.61
CA ASP A 655 -24.35 5.74 3.93
C ASP A 655 -25.14 4.79 4.87
N GLY A 656 -25.22 5.11 6.17
CA GLY A 656 -25.95 4.36 7.18
C GLY A 656 -25.14 3.31 7.94
N ARG A 657 -23.85 3.08 7.61
CA ARG A 657 -22.97 2.24 8.43
C ARG A 657 -22.87 2.77 9.86
N VAL A 658 -22.77 1.86 10.82
CA VAL A 658 -22.70 2.21 12.24
C VAL A 658 -21.42 1.65 12.83
N SER A 659 -20.67 2.51 13.52
CA SER A 659 -19.62 2.08 14.44
C SER A 659 -20.05 2.37 15.88
N PHE A 660 -19.99 1.33 16.70
CA PHE A 660 -20.13 1.44 18.15
C PHE A 660 -18.76 1.73 18.72
N PHE A 661 -18.69 2.82 19.48
CA PHE A 661 -17.46 3.32 20.05
C PHE A 661 -17.54 3.35 21.59
N PRO A 662 -17.64 2.20 22.28
CA PRO A 662 -17.43 2.17 23.71
C PRO A 662 -16.09 2.78 24.07
N ARG A 663 -16.10 3.69 25.04
CA ARG A 663 -14.90 4.21 25.68
C ARG A 663 -15.15 4.19 27.18
N ALA A 664 -14.16 3.79 27.96
CA ALA A 664 -14.32 3.63 29.40
C ALA A 664 -13.01 3.88 30.12
N TRP A 665 -13.10 4.45 31.33
CA TRP A 665 -11.97 4.47 32.24
C TRP A 665 -12.02 3.26 33.16
N ALA A 666 -10.84 2.76 33.51
CA ALA A 666 -10.68 1.54 34.25
C ALA A 666 -9.55 1.63 35.27
N THR A 667 -9.66 0.82 36.31
CA THR A 667 -8.49 0.41 37.10
C THR A 667 -7.87 -0.80 36.43
N ILE A 668 -6.55 -0.94 36.55
CA ILE A 668 -5.81 -2.05 35.95
C ILE A 668 -4.92 -2.75 36.96
N THR A 669 -4.64 -4.02 36.70
CA THR A 669 -3.63 -4.79 37.42
C THR A 669 -2.82 -5.59 36.42
N THR A 670 -1.50 -5.53 36.51
CA THR A 670 -0.59 -6.29 35.66
C THR A 670 -0.33 -7.67 36.28
N ALA A 671 0.07 -8.65 35.48
CA ALA A 671 0.42 -9.99 35.96
C ALA A 671 1.57 -9.99 36.98
N ASP A 672 2.46 -8.99 36.93
CA ASP A 672 3.54 -8.78 37.91
C ASP A 672 3.10 -8.03 39.18
N GLY A 673 1.81 -7.71 39.31
CA GLY A 673 1.19 -7.15 40.51
C GLY A 673 1.19 -5.62 40.61
N ARG A 674 1.67 -4.91 39.59
CA ARG A 674 1.55 -3.45 39.51
C ARG A 674 0.10 -3.06 39.23
N ARG A 675 -0.24 -1.83 39.63
CA ARG A 675 -1.58 -1.26 39.52
C ARG A 675 -1.52 0.09 38.85
N GLY A 676 -2.66 0.52 38.36
CA GLY A 676 -2.80 1.81 37.70
C GLY A 676 -4.22 2.06 37.25
N VAL A 677 -4.37 3.11 36.44
CA VAL A 677 -5.64 3.51 35.84
C VAL A 677 -5.42 3.99 34.42
N GLY A 678 -6.49 4.10 33.65
CA GLY A 678 -6.40 4.69 32.32
C GLY A 678 -7.69 4.56 31.54
N TRP A 679 -7.60 4.87 30.26
CA TRP A 679 -8.71 4.81 29.31
C TRP A 679 -8.49 3.70 28.29
N LEU A 680 -9.60 3.05 27.94
CA LEU A 680 -9.67 2.12 26.84
C LEU A 680 -10.85 2.49 25.94
N GLU A 681 -10.69 2.18 24.67
CA GLU A 681 -11.64 2.46 23.62
C GLU A 681 -11.73 1.26 22.69
N TRP A 682 -12.95 0.92 22.29
CA TRP A 682 -13.24 -0.17 21.36
C TRP A 682 -14.02 0.40 20.18
N ASN A 683 -13.48 0.34 18.97
CA ASN A 683 -14.24 0.60 17.76
C ASN A 683 -14.77 -0.72 17.20
N ARG A 684 -16.08 -0.81 17.02
CA ARG A 684 -16.77 -2.04 16.60
C ARG A 684 -17.77 -1.72 15.50
N ASN A 685 -17.49 -2.21 14.30
CA ASN A 685 -18.33 -1.97 13.13
C ASN A 685 -19.45 -3.01 13.04
N GLN A 686 -20.58 -2.59 12.48
CA GLN A 686 -21.72 -3.47 12.15
C GLN A 686 -22.04 -3.45 10.66
#